data_AF-A0A4S4LAU5-F1
#
_entry.id   AF-A0A4S4LAU5-F1
#
_cell.length_a   1.000
_cell.length_b   1.000
_cell.length_c   1.000
_cell.angle_alpha   90.00
_cell.angle_beta   90.00
_cell.angle_gamma   90.00
#
_symmetry.space_group_name_H-M   'P 1'
#
loop_
_entity.id
_entity.type
_entity.pdbx_description
1 polymer ?
#
loop_
_entity_poly.entity_id
_entity_poly.type
_entity_poly.pdbx_seq_one_letter_code
_entity_poly.pdbx_strand_id
1 'polypeptide(L)'
;MCMTHLLTGSQDGYIRDYDVFAAVNGKTFLSAPQRQHCGVIEGTMKAGHLRVWWENPGSSLGADSVVEDHTRSPVTSLAMHSDALWALGGTEKGHVNLFTVRHEPGQLITAMYGHRGHVTSLALQHDEMGYFSAGWDGDVYQWDLNTGHHVRKFTSTGAQVAVVAPEEDAKSTLASAKTSMQPLSTGTTTRSSMVNHVRGPPTLDSSRYGAFSPNVLMTASIDGSIVLWDQRVDTPGQGVGRLEMSSKTPPWSVSACWSAYDGQIYAGRRNCTVDVWDTRQFGQSVNGVPKLLKTLRNPTSSGAISCVAAFPDGRHIAVDIDDSGPGEDDARYASITYNSHALAQPPPAPSLAGQAYQGSGDIRVVGNGSAPTVPTMRSRSSASPDDESYTYAVTPEIAETLFREVHGRKLNTMQPVYQLPADDDEVKRQEYFHKMMYMVMGDKNHVGPIDEVLSLPSERKKRILDIGTGGGLWAIQIADEFPDVEVIGVDLAPIMPEMVPPNCDFELFDAQLNPYPDEYFDIVHARCVHTGMRNYPLFLEEVARILSPGGLVILVESEIKPLTEGKLPIEAGPRGGAPGWHAFWEQFRRCLAGNHIDTTVPTRLGSLLRATGAFDDIVAQEATVPVGFWPKDLGLLTVAQYAWMEHDYLIPAVRPLFLSYGLSEFRVKILIEDAQQDLYYPLTRPYSCVHVSQARKITSWTPPRRRTRRLR
;
A
#
# COMPACT_ATOMS: atom_id res chain seq x y z
N MET A 1 -7.70 11.29 -0.77
CA MET A 1 -8.99 11.98 -1.09
C MET A 1 -9.76 11.40 -2.29
N CYS A 2 -9.16 10.64 -3.22
CA CYS A 2 -9.94 9.99 -4.30
C CYS A 2 -10.77 8.78 -3.83
N MET A 3 -10.43 8.19 -2.68
CA MET A 3 -11.11 7.03 -2.10
C MET A 3 -12.57 7.28 -1.65
N THR A 4 -13.10 8.49 -1.80
CA THR A 4 -14.50 8.79 -1.47
C THR A 4 -15.42 8.84 -2.69
N HIS A 5 -14.92 8.77 -3.93
CA HIS A 5 -15.74 8.83 -5.13
C HIS A 5 -15.86 7.46 -5.77
N LEU A 6 -17.09 7.01 -5.99
CA LEU A 6 -17.41 5.82 -6.78
C LEU A 6 -18.40 6.24 -7.87
N LEU A 7 -17.92 6.29 -9.10
CA LEU A 7 -18.77 6.59 -10.25
C LEU A 7 -19.42 5.31 -10.77
N THR A 8 -20.73 5.36 -11.01
CA THR A 8 -21.45 4.31 -11.74
C THR A 8 -22.16 4.90 -12.93
N GLY A 9 -22.15 4.15 -14.02
CA GLY A 9 -22.89 4.43 -15.25
C GLY A 9 -24.08 3.49 -15.36
N SER A 10 -25.13 3.93 -16.01
CA SER A 10 -26.35 3.13 -16.22
C SER A 10 -26.88 3.27 -17.64
N GLN A 11 -27.70 2.28 -18.03
CA GLN A 11 -28.39 2.25 -19.31
C GLN A 11 -29.43 3.38 -19.45
N ASP A 12 -29.86 3.97 -18.32
CA ASP A 12 -30.72 5.17 -18.31
C ASP A 12 -29.98 6.46 -18.69
N GLY A 13 -28.68 6.37 -18.95
CA GLY A 13 -27.83 7.48 -19.37
C GLY A 13 -27.45 8.44 -18.25
N TYR A 14 -27.52 8.00 -17.00
CA TYR A 14 -27.03 8.75 -15.85
C TYR A 14 -25.69 8.21 -15.33
N ILE A 15 -24.80 9.15 -15.01
CA ILE A 15 -23.60 8.92 -14.22
C ILE A 15 -23.90 9.35 -12.78
N ARG A 16 -23.54 8.50 -11.82
CA ARG A 16 -23.83 8.68 -10.40
C ARG A 16 -22.55 8.61 -9.60
N ASP A 17 -22.33 9.58 -8.72
CA ASP A 17 -21.19 9.61 -7.81
C ASP A 17 -21.65 9.25 -6.40
N TYR A 18 -21.06 8.19 -5.84
CA TYR A 18 -21.34 7.70 -4.50
C TYR A 18 -20.18 7.99 -3.55
N ASP A 19 -20.54 8.40 -2.34
CA ASP A 19 -19.63 8.47 -1.22
C ASP A 19 -19.43 7.09 -0.59
N VAL A 20 -18.30 6.46 -0.89
CA VAL A 20 -17.98 5.12 -0.36
C VAL A 20 -17.84 5.15 1.17
N PHE A 21 -17.18 6.17 1.72
CA PHE A 21 -16.96 6.26 3.15
C PHE A 21 -18.27 6.49 3.91
N ALA A 22 -19.10 7.41 3.43
CA ALA A 22 -20.42 7.64 4.00
C ALA A 22 -21.37 6.45 3.79
N ALA A 23 -21.24 5.68 2.70
CA ALA A 23 -22.02 4.46 2.49
C ALA A 23 -21.65 3.36 3.49
N VAL A 24 -20.36 3.10 3.70
CA VAL A 24 -19.86 2.07 4.62
C VAL A 24 -20.18 2.42 6.07
N ASN A 25 -19.91 3.68 6.47
CA ASN A 25 -20.09 4.15 7.84
C ASN A 25 -21.51 4.66 8.15
N GLY A 26 -22.32 4.87 7.11
CA GLY A 26 -23.67 5.40 7.21
C GLY A 26 -24.62 4.49 7.99
N LYS A 27 -25.70 5.10 8.50
CA LYS A 27 -26.83 4.39 9.15
C LYS A 27 -28.06 4.29 8.26
N THR A 28 -27.97 4.75 7.03
CA THR A 28 -29.08 4.72 6.08
C THR A 28 -29.30 3.30 5.61
N PHE A 29 -30.45 2.75 5.93
CA PHE A 29 -30.83 1.41 5.50
C PHE A 29 -31.53 1.45 4.15
N LEU A 30 -31.37 0.40 3.35
CA LEU A 30 -32.18 0.18 2.15
C LEU A 30 -33.66 0.17 2.54
N SER A 31 -34.54 0.76 1.73
CA SER A 31 -35.99 0.69 1.92
C SER A 31 -36.52 -0.73 1.69
N ALA A 32 -37.72 -1.06 2.19
CA ALA A 32 -38.32 -2.37 1.97
C ALA A 32 -38.46 -2.74 0.47
N PRO A 33 -38.89 -1.83 -0.43
CA PRO A 33 -38.89 -2.10 -1.87
C PRO A 33 -37.49 -2.34 -2.45
N GLN A 34 -36.47 -1.60 -2.03
CA GLN A 34 -35.09 -1.80 -2.51
C GLN A 34 -34.54 -3.16 -2.08
N ARG A 35 -34.79 -3.58 -0.83
CA ARG A 35 -34.39 -4.91 -0.35
C ARG A 35 -35.07 -6.03 -1.13
N GLN A 36 -36.37 -5.87 -1.43
CA GLN A 36 -37.12 -6.82 -2.22
C GLN A 36 -36.64 -6.87 -3.68
N HIS A 37 -36.30 -5.73 -4.27
CA HIS A 37 -35.84 -5.64 -5.66
C HIS A 37 -34.41 -6.16 -5.85
N CYS A 38 -33.51 -5.87 -4.90
CA CYS A 38 -32.12 -6.32 -4.96
C CYS A 38 -31.92 -7.79 -4.53
N GLY A 39 -32.99 -8.51 -4.14
CA GLY A 39 -32.93 -9.92 -3.77
C GLY A 39 -32.00 -10.23 -2.58
N VAL A 40 -31.68 -9.22 -1.76
CA VAL A 40 -30.61 -9.34 -0.77
C VAL A 40 -31.10 -10.16 0.43
N ILE A 41 -30.41 -11.26 0.68
CA ILE A 41 -30.58 -12.14 1.86
C ILE A 41 -30.06 -11.41 3.12
N GLU A 42 -30.43 -11.88 4.31
CA GLU A 42 -30.01 -11.32 5.61
C GLU A 42 -28.52 -10.92 5.65
N GLY A 43 -28.25 -9.63 5.89
CA GLY A 43 -26.89 -9.11 6.12
C GLY A 43 -26.62 -7.74 5.47
N THR A 44 -27.00 -7.54 4.21
CA THR A 44 -26.72 -6.28 3.49
C THR A 44 -27.89 -5.31 3.61
N MET A 45 -27.87 -4.53 4.69
CA MET A 45 -29.00 -3.68 5.06
C MET A 45 -28.77 -2.19 4.74
N LYS A 46 -27.54 -1.75 4.50
CA LYS A 46 -27.20 -0.33 4.29
C LYS A 46 -27.32 0.10 2.83
N ALA A 47 -27.81 1.32 2.61
CA ALA A 47 -27.91 1.95 1.30
C ALA A 47 -26.62 2.71 0.96
N GLY A 48 -26.27 2.76 -0.33
CA GLY A 48 -25.21 3.63 -0.83
C GLY A 48 -25.55 5.11 -0.63
N HIS A 49 -24.55 5.93 -0.35
CA HIS A 49 -24.73 7.37 -0.15
C HIS A 49 -24.43 8.13 -1.45
N LEU A 50 -25.46 8.45 -2.23
CA LEU A 50 -25.33 9.20 -3.48
C LEU A 50 -24.95 10.66 -3.18
N ARG A 51 -23.84 11.15 -3.73
CA ARG A 51 -23.40 12.55 -3.64
C ARG A 51 -24.16 13.39 -4.66
N VAL A 52 -24.07 13.00 -5.91
CA VAL A 52 -24.59 13.74 -7.06
C VAL A 52 -24.75 12.80 -8.25
N TRP A 53 -25.51 13.21 -9.24
CA TRP A 53 -25.66 12.51 -10.51
C TRP A 53 -25.82 13.53 -11.64
N TRP A 54 -25.45 13.12 -12.85
CA TRP A 54 -25.56 13.95 -14.05
C TRP A 54 -25.82 13.09 -15.29
N GLU A 55 -26.26 13.75 -16.36
CA GLU A 55 -26.61 13.10 -17.63
C GLU A 55 -25.37 12.82 -18.47
N ASN A 56 -25.40 11.73 -19.24
CA ASN A 56 -24.44 11.40 -20.27
C ASN A 56 -25.03 11.75 -21.66
N PRO A 57 -24.67 12.90 -22.26
CA PRO A 57 -25.32 13.35 -23.49
C PRO A 57 -24.96 12.48 -24.69
N GLY A 58 -25.97 12.11 -25.47
CA GLY A 58 -25.85 11.36 -26.73
C GLY A 58 -25.66 12.23 -27.98
N SER A 59 -25.49 13.54 -27.82
CA SER A 59 -25.27 14.54 -28.90
C SER A 59 -24.61 15.79 -28.31
N SER A 60 -23.74 16.47 -29.06
CA SER A 60 -23.00 17.64 -28.57
C SER A 60 -23.81 18.94 -28.58
N LEU A 61 -23.32 19.91 -27.82
CA LEU A 61 -23.70 21.32 -27.88
C LEU A 61 -23.03 22.00 -29.08
N GLY A 62 -23.83 22.49 -30.05
CA GLY A 62 -23.49 23.66 -30.87
C GLY A 62 -23.90 23.67 -32.34
N ALA A 63 -25.08 24.21 -32.67
CA ALA A 63 -25.35 25.22 -33.72
C ALA A 63 -26.86 25.36 -33.98
N ASP A 64 -27.47 26.49 -33.61
CA ASP A 64 -28.74 27.07 -34.11
C ASP A 64 -29.75 26.15 -34.83
N SER A 65 -30.21 25.08 -34.18
CA SER A 65 -31.37 24.33 -34.67
C SER A 65 -32.38 24.09 -33.55
N VAL A 66 -33.52 24.73 -33.76
CA VAL A 66 -34.80 24.56 -33.08
C VAL A 66 -35.08 23.09 -32.76
N VAL A 67 -35.19 22.79 -31.46
CA VAL A 67 -35.83 21.59 -30.89
C VAL A 67 -35.34 20.26 -31.48
N GLU A 68 -34.13 19.82 -31.13
CA GLU A 68 -33.80 18.39 -31.15
C GLU A 68 -33.66 17.90 -29.70
N ASP A 69 -34.42 16.86 -29.36
CA ASP A 69 -34.46 16.22 -28.04
C ASP A 69 -33.03 15.94 -27.54
N HIS A 70 -32.73 16.35 -26.30
CA HIS A 70 -31.52 15.96 -25.59
C HIS A 70 -31.57 14.45 -25.32
N THR A 71 -31.17 13.65 -26.30
CA THR A 71 -31.16 12.19 -26.17
C THR A 71 -29.97 11.78 -25.30
N ARG A 72 -30.25 11.46 -24.03
CA ARG A 72 -29.31 10.81 -23.12
C ARG A 72 -28.84 9.49 -23.74
N SER A 73 -27.54 9.20 -23.65
CA SER A 73 -26.96 7.94 -24.09
C SER A 73 -26.68 7.05 -22.88
N PRO A 74 -26.95 5.74 -22.96
CA PRO A 74 -26.38 4.75 -22.04
C PRO A 74 -24.89 5.00 -21.80
N VAL A 75 -24.47 4.85 -20.54
CA VAL A 75 -23.05 4.95 -20.15
C VAL A 75 -22.43 3.56 -20.34
N THR A 76 -21.67 3.39 -21.42
CA THR A 76 -21.12 2.07 -21.79
C THR A 76 -19.75 1.79 -21.20
N SER A 77 -19.03 2.83 -20.76
CA SER A 77 -17.73 2.73 -20.09
C SER A 77 -17.44 4.01 -19.31
N LEU A 78 -16.62 3.90 -18.25
CA LEU A 78 -16.22 5.01 -17.39
C LEU A 78 -14.73 4.94 -17.06
N ALA A 79 -14.08 6.11 -17.00
CA ALA A 79 -12.77 6.31 -16.40
C ALA A 79 -12.75 7.65 -15.66
N MET A 80 -11.90 7.81 -14.64
CA MET A 80 -11.82 9.03 -13.83
C MET A 80 -10.37 9.27 -13.44
N HIS A 81 -9.94 10.53 -13.39
CA HIS A 81 -8.61 10.91 -12.92
C HIS A 81 -8.39 10.50 -11.46
N SER A 82 -7.13 10.28 -11.09
CA SER A 82 -6.64 9.89 -9.77
C SER A 82 -6.97 10.89 -8.67
N ASP A 83 -7.18 12.14 -9.05
CA ASP A 83 -7.59 13.21 -8.17
C ASP A 83 -9.08 13.53 -8.28
N ALA A 84 -9.87 12.76 -9.03
CA ALA A 84 -11.28 13.02 -9.29
C ALA A 84 -11.58 14.46 -9.76
N LEU A 85 -10.67 15.10 -10.50
CA LEU A 85 -10.98 16.38 -11.15
C LEU A 85 -11.88 16.18 -12.36
N TRP A 86 -11.57 15.16 -13.18
CA TRP A 86 -12.29 14.87 -14.41
C TRP A 86 -12.66 13.38 -14.56
N ALA A 87 -13.73 13.12 -15.30
CA ALA A 87 -14.15 11.78 -15.69
C ALA A 87 -14.54 11.71 -17.17
N LEU A 88 -14.35 10.52 -17.73
CA LEU A 88 -14.70 10.16 -19.10
C LEU A 88 -15.91 9.23 -19.08
N GLY A 89 -16.91 9.53 -19.91
CA GLY A 89 -18.09 8.70 -20.14
C GLY A 89 -18.20 8.27 -21.59
N GLY A 90 -18.11 6.96 -21.84
CA GLY A 90 -18.35 6.37 -23.16
C GLY A 90 -19.84 6.32 -23.50
N THR A 91 -20.14 6.37 -24.80
CA THR A 91 -21.51 6.33 -25.32
C THR A 91 -21.71 5.17 -26.29
N GLU A 92 -22.97 4.79 -26.51
CA GLU A 92 -23.34 3.82 -27.55
C GLU A 92 -23.09 4.35 -28.97
N LYS A 93 -23.08 5.68 -29.13
CA LYS A 93 -22.92 6.38 -30.42
C LYS A 93 -21.45 6.57 -30.83
N GLY A 94 -20.50 6.21 -29.98
CA GLY A 94 -19.08 6.17 -30.32
C GLY A 94 -18.27 7.43 -29.98
N HIS A 95 -18.87 8.40 -29.30
CA HIS A 95 -18.12 9.52 -28.69
C HIS A 95 -17.89 9.31 -27.19
N VAL A 96 -16.87 9.99 -26.67
CA VAL A 96 -16.50 9.99 -25.26
C VAL A 96 -16.67 11.40 -24.71
N ASN A 97 -17.45 11.53 -23.64
CA ASN A 97 -17.71 12.80 -22.98
C ASN A 97 -16.71 13.01 -21.84
N LEU A 98 -16.15 14.22 -21.71
CA LEU A 98 -15.30 14.63 -20.60
C LEU A 98 -16.09 15.53 -19.65
N PHE A 99 -16.15 15.15 -18.38
CA PHE A 99 -16.87 15.87 -17.32
C PHE A 99 -15.93 16.32 -16.21
N THR A 100 -16.31 17.38 -15.52
CA THR A 100 -15.78 17.66 -14.19
C THR A 100 -16.44 16.76 -13.13
N VAL A 101 -15.69 16.42 -12.08
CA VAL A 101 -16.18 15.56 -10.98
C VAL A 101 -16.14 16.28 -9.65
N ARG A 102 -15.00 16.84 -9.23
CA ARG A 102 -14.86 17.50 -7.93
C ARG A 102 -15.45 18.91 -7.90
N HIS A 103 -15.17 19.71 -8.93
CA HIS A 103 -15.60 21.11 -9.01
C HIS A 103 -16.70 21.21 -10.06
N GLU A 104 -17.90 21.65 -9.64
CA GLU A 104 -19.09 21.68 -10.50
C GLU A 104 -19.43 20.31 -11.13
N PRO A 105 -19.68 19.26 -10.32
CA PRO A 105 -19.80 17.88 -10.81
C PRO A 105 -20.79 17.75 -11.97
N GLY A 106 -20.39 17.05 -13.02
CA GLY A 106 -21.23 16.76 -14.18
C GLY A 106 -21.24 17.84 -15.26
N GLN A 107 -20.42 18.89 -15.14
CA GLN A 107 -20.24 19.86 -16.21
C GLN A 107 -19.51 19.19 -17.39
N LEU A 108 -20.18 19.11 -18.55
CA LEU A 108 -19.59 18.63 -19.79
C LEU A 108 -18.58 19.66 -20.31
N ILE A 109 -17.31 19.26 -20.39
CA ILE A 109 -16.21 20.08 -20.92
C ILE A 109 -16.12 19.93 -22.44
N THR A 110 -16.11 18.69 -22.94
CA THR A 110 -16.03 18.41 -24.38
C THR A 110 -16.50 16.98 -24.71
N ALA A 111 -16.78 16.73 -25.98
CA ALA A 111 -17.09 15.41 -26.53
C ALA A 111 -16.09 15.05 -27.63
N MET A 112 -15.46 13.89 -27.50
CA MET A 112 -14.40 13.39 -28.38
C MET A 112 -14.96 12.32 -29.31
N TYR A 113 -14.90 12.55 -30.62
CA TYR A 113 -15.54 11.73 -31.65
C TYR A 113 -14.52 10.89 -32.40
N GLY A 114 -14.74 9.57 -32.50
CA GLY A 114 -13.86 8.69 -33.27
C GLY A 114 -14.41 7.29 -33.55
N HIS A 115 -15.07 6.66 -32.58
CA HIS A 115 -15.65 5.34 -32.80
C HIS A 115 -16.94 5.41 -33.62
N ARG A 116 -17.25 4.34 -34.35
CA ARG A 116 -18.48 4.18 -35.15
C ARG A 116 -19.57 3.36 -34.44
N GLY A 117 -19.39 3.05 -33.17
CA GLY A 117 -20.31 2.27 -32.35
C GLY A 117 -19.92 2.34 -30.88
N HIS A 118 -20.51 1.47 -30.06
CA HIS A 118 -20.38 1.48 -28.61
C HIS A 118 -18.92 1.58 -28.14
N VAL A 119 -18.64 2.54 -27.26
CA VAL A 119 -17.35 2.64 -26.56
C VAL A 119 -17.39 1.70 -25.36
N THR A 120 -16.79 0.53 -25.51
CA THR A 120 -16.90 -0.59 -24.55
C THR A 120 -15.96 -0.50 -23.37
N SER A 121 -14.82 0.18 -23.52
CA SER A 121 -13.81 0.27 -22.49
C SER A 121 -13.00 1.56 -22.63
N LEU A 122 -12.67 2.14 -21.48
CA LEU A 122 -11.85 3.34 -21.33
C LEU A 122 -10.76 3.06 -20.32
N ALA A 123 -9.53 3.47 -20.62
CA ALA A 123 -8.39 3.36 -19.70
C ALA A 123 -7.52 4.60 -19.79
N LEU A 124 -7.26 5.27 -18.67
CA LEU A 124 -6.34 6.41 -18.64
C LEU A 124 -4.90 5.94 -18.87
N GLN A 125 -4.09 6.83 -19.44
CA GLN A 125 -2.63 6.66 -19.45
C GLN A 125 -2.06 6.97 -18.08
N HIS A 126 -0.84 6.50 -17.82
CA HIS A 126 -0.19 6.68 -16.52
C HIS A 126 0.05 8.15 -16.14
N ASP A 127 0.26 9.01 -17.13
CA ASP A 127 0.41 10.45 -16.93
C ASP A 127 -0.93 11.19 -16.78
N GLU A 128 -2.07 10.50 -16.98
CA GLU A 128 -3.42 11.07 -17.05
C GLU A 128 -3.56 12.24 -18.04
N MET A 129 -2.63 12.37 -18.99
CA MET A 129 -2.68 13.38 -20.05
C MET A 129 -3.32 12.85 -21.33
N GLY A 130 -3.57 11.54 -21.37
CA GLY A 130 -4.26 10.87 -22.46
C GLY A 130 -5.00 9.63 -21.98
N TYR A 131 -5.75 9.00 -22.88
CA TYR A 131 -6.50 7.78 -22.57
C TYR A 131 -6.64 6.88 -23.80
N PHE A 132 -7.00 5.63 -23.55
CA PHE A 132 -7.38 4.66 -24.57
C PHE A 132 -8.89 4.43 -24.55
N SER A 133 -9.48 4.29 -25.73
CA SER A 133 -10.86 3.84 -25.89
C SER A 133 -10.94 2.64 -26.83
N ALA A 134 -11.74 1.64 -26.46
CA ALA A 134 -12.09 0.51 -27.32
C ALA A 134 -13.54 0.60 -27.76
N GLY A 135 -13.82 0.06 -28.95
CA GLY A 135 -15.18 0.03 -29.47
C GLY A 135 -15.56 -1.22 -30.25
N TRP A 136 -16.86 -1.38 -30.45
CA TRP A 136 -17.44 -2.43 -31.30
C TRP A 136 -17.12 -2.27 -32.79
N ASP A 137 -16.57 -1.14 -33.20
CA ASP A 137 -16.04 -0.98 -34.55
C ASP A 137 -14.73 -1.76 -34.78
N GLY A 138 -14.21 -2.42 -33.73
CA GLY A 138 -13.00 -3.24 -33.79
C GLY A 138 -11.71 -2.41 -33.71
N ASP A 139 -11.85 -1.12 -33.42
CA ASP A 139 -10.77 -0.16 -33.32
C ASP A 139 -10.49 0.18 -31.85
N VAL A 140 -9.25 0.57 -31.57
CA VAL A 140 -8.84 1.17 -30.31
C VAL A 140 -8.12 2.48 -30.62
N TYR A 141 -8.48 3.56 -29.95
CA TYR A 141 -7.84 4.87 -30.13
C TYR A 141 -7.05 5.26 -28.90
N GLN A 142 -5.88 5.87 -29.11
CA GLN A 142 -5.16 6.63 -28.09
C GLN A 142 -5.51 8.11 -28.28
N TRP A 143 -5.91 8.79 -27.22
CA TRP A 143 -6.34 10.18 -27.22
C TRP A 143 -5.42 11.04 -26.36
N ASP A 144 -5.25 12.30 -26.77
CA ASP A 144 -4.62 13.34 -25.97
C ASP A 144 -5.72 14.23 -25.36
N LEU A 145 -5.78 14.28 -24.03
CA LEU A 145 -6.81 15.02 -23.30
C LEU A 145 -6.63 16.54 -23.39
N ASN A 146 -5.43 17.03 -23.67
CA ASN A 146 -5.19 18.47 -23.87
C ASN A 146 -5.76 18.95 -25.21
N THR A 147 -5.74 18.09 -26.23
CA THR A 147 -6.16 18.46 -27.59
C THR A 147 -7.55 17.94 -27.95
N GLY A 148 -8.03 16.89 -27.29
CA GLY A 148 -9.27 16.21 -27.63
C GLY A 148 -9.21 15.38 -28.91
N HIS A 149 -8.02 15.20 -29.49
CA HIS A 149 -7.80 14.44 -30.72
C HIS A 149 -7.13 13.09 -30.44
N HIS A 150 -7.41 12.11 -31.30
CA HIS A 150 -6.72 10.82 -31.24
C HIS A 150 -5.31 10.92 -31.85
N VAL A 151 -4.33 10.42 -31.11
CA VAL A 151 -2.91 10.36 -31.47
C VAL A 151 -2.60 9.12 -32.31
N ARG A 152 -3.21 7.98 -31.96
CA ARG A 152 -2.97 6.68 -32.62
C ARG A 152 -4.26 5.86 -32.72
N LYS A 153 -4.25 4.93 -33.67
CA LYS A 153 -5.34 3.96 -33.91
C LYS A 153 -4.77 2.54 -34.03
N PHE A 154 -5.22 1.63 -33.19
CA PHE A 154 -4.88 0.21 -33.22
C PHE A 154 -6.07 -0.59 -33.76
N THR A 155 -5.88 -1.33 -34.85
CA THR A 155 -6.95 -2.11 -35.51
C THR A 155 -6.53 -3.58 -35.60
N SER A 156 -7.08 -4.47 -34.77
CA SER A 156 -6.59 -5.86 -34.68
C SER A 156 -7.20 -6.82 -35.69
N THR A 157 -8.51 -6.87 -35.88
CA THR A 157 -9.08 -8.07 -36.57
C THR A 157 -10.52 -7.96 -37.07
N GLY A 158 -11.15 -6.79 -37.00
CA GLY A 158 -12.56 -6.64 -37.41
C GLY A 158 -13.57 -7.34 -36.47
N ALA A 159 -13.10 -7.96 -35.38
CA ALA A 159 -13.94 -8.38 -34.27
C ALA A 159 -14.17 -7.21 -33.30
N GLN A 160 -15.31 -7.20 -32.62
CA GLN A 160 -15.66 -6.17 -31.65
C GLN A 160 -14.72 -6.24 -30.44
N VAL A 161 -14.08 -5.12 -30.08
CA VAL A 161 -13.19 -5.05 -28.91
C VAL A 161 -14.04 -4.80 -27.67
N ALA A 162 -13.86 -5.63 -26.65
CA ALA A 162 -14.56 -5.52 -25.38
C ALA A 162 -13.73 -4.77 -24.33
N VAL A 163 -12.41 -4.92 -24.34
CA VAL A 163 -11.52 -4.36 -23.33
C VAL A 163 -10.28 -3.74 -23.96
N VAL A 164 -9.87 -2.60 -23.42
CA VAL A 164 -8.53 -2.05 -23.58
C VAL A 164 -7.90 -1.85 -22.19
N ALA A 165 -6.67 -2.32 -22.01
CA ALA A 165 -5.95 -2.18 -20.75
C ALA A 165 -4.45 -1.96 -21.01
N PRO A 166 -3.89 -0.77 -20.74
CA PRO A 166 -2.44 -0.59 -20.74
C PRO A 166 -1.79 -1.46 -19.65
N GLU A 167 -0.60 -2.01 -19.92
CA GLU A 167 0.19 -2.68 -18.89
C GLU A 167 0.66 -1.63 -17.87
N GLU A 168 0.38 -1.87 -16.59
CA GLU A 168 0.95 -1.07 -15.51
C GLU A 168 2.40 -1.51 -15.27
N ASP A 169 3.28 -0.54 -15.07
CA ASP A 169 4.74 -0.52 -15.25
C ASP A 169 5.56 -1.68 -14.61
N ALA A 170 5.33 -2.93 -15.01
CA ALA A 170 6.01 -4.12 -14.48
C ALA A 170 7.42 -4.33 -15.06
N LYS A 171 7.78 -3.60 -16.12
CA LYS A 171 9.09 -3.72 -16.80
C LYS A 171 10.15 -2.70 -16.34
N SER A 172 9.78 -1.63 -15.62
CA SER A 172 10.76 -0.66 -15.12
C SER A 172 11.55 -1.20 -13.90
N THR A 173 11.04 -2.22 -13.22
CA THR A 173 11.67 -2.87 -12.05
C THR A 173 12.74 -3.92 -12.40
N LEU A 174 12.97 -4.27 -13.68
CA LEU A 174 13.94 -5.29 -14.09
C LEU A 174 15.00 -4.81 -15.11
N ALA A 175 14.96 -3.55 -15.55
CA ALA A 175 15.86 -3.02 -16.58
C ALA A 175 17.17 -2.38 -16.06
N SER A 176 17.56 -2.63 -14.81
CA SER A 176 18.94 -2.40 -14.30
C SER A 176 19.77 -3.68 -14.35
N ALA A 177 19.76 -4.35 -15.50
CA ALA A 177 20.77 -5.35 -15.82
C ALA A 177 21.05 -5.28 -17.31
N LYS A 178 22.18 -4.63 -17.66
CA LYS A 178 22.93 -4.67 -18.92
C LYS A 178 22.08 -4.97 -20.16
N THR A 179 22.03 -4.09 -21.17
CA THR A 179 22.78 -4.30 -22.42
C THR A 179 22.71 -3.06 -23.33
N SER A 180 23.86 -2.76 -23.92
CA SER A 180 24.13 -1.87 -25.06
C SER A 180 23.04 -1.85 -26.13
N MET A 181 22.58 -0.64 -26.49
CA MET A 181 21.84 -0.44 -27.74
C MET A 181 22.73 -0.76 -28.95
N GLN A 182 22.24 -1.58 -29.87
CA GLN A 182 22.73 -1.62 -31.25
C GLN A 182 21.54 -1.40 -32.21
N PRO A 183 21.75 -0.70 -33.35
CA PRO A 183 20.70 -0.50 -34.33
C PRO A 183 20.43 -1.80 -35.11
N LEU A 184 19.15 -2.21 -35.21
CA LEU A 184 18.76 -3.40 -35.98
C LEU A 184 18.86 -3.12 -37.49
N SER A 185 19.68 -3.92 -38.17
CA SER A 185 19.81 -3.98 -39.63
C SER A 185 18.67 -4.76 -40.28
N THR A 186 18.24 -4.29 -41.46
CA THR A 186 17.31 -4.98 -42.37
C THR A 186 17.84 -6.35 -42.82
N GLY A 187 17.18 -7.43 -42.41
CA GLY A 187 17.53 -8.82 -42.76
C GLY A 187 16.41 -9.55 -43.50
N THR A 188 16.81 -10.21 -44.58
CA THR A 188 16.02 -10.80 -45.68
C THR A 188 15.15 -12.01 -45.29
N THR A 189 13.97 -12.09 -45.90
CA THR A 189 12.93 -13.12 -45.73
C THR A 189 13.34 -14.50 -46.27
N THR A 190 13.21 -15.55 -45.46
CA THR A 190 13.11 -16.95 -45.94
C THR A 190 11.75 -17.54 -45.58
N ARG A 191 11.01 -17.95 -46.61
CA ARG A 191 9.70 -18.64 -46.52
C ARG A 191 9.85 -20.03 -45.93
N SER A 192 8.95 -20.38 -45.01
CA SER A 192 8.53 -21.76 -44.72
C SER A 192 7.01 -21.83 -44.61
N SER A 193 6.47 -23.00 -44.92
CA SER A 193 5.21 -23.25 -45.62
C SER A 193 3.94 -23.33 -44.75
N MET A 194 2.91 -22.64 -45.24
CA MET A 194 1.45 -22.73 -45.10
C MET A 194 0.81 -23.82 -44.20
N VAL A 195 0.03 -23.33 -43.22
CA VAL A 195 -1.38 -23.71 -43.02
C VAL A 195 -2.20 -22.40 -43.07
N ASN A 196 -3.15 -22.29 -44.00
CA ASN A 196 -3.96 -21.09 -44.24
C ASN A 196 -5.30 -21.15 -43.50
N HIS A 197 -5.65 -20.06 -42.79
CA HIS A 197 -6.97 -19.42 -42.57
C HIS A 197 -6.96 -18.70 -41.18
N VAL A 198 -7.24 -17.40 -40.96
CA VAL A 198 -7.62 -16.19 -41.73
C VAL A 198 -7.28 -14.94 -40.88
N ARG A 199 -6.72 -13.89 -41.50
CA ARG A 199 -6.58 -12.46 -41.06
C ARG A 199 -6.55 -12.18 -39.54
N GLY A 200 -5.43 -12.44 -38.86
CA GLY A 200 -5.22 -11.90 -37.52
C GLY A 200 -3.75 -11.64 -37.18
N PRO A 201 -3.47 -10.89 -36.11
CA PRO A 201 -2.11 -10.69 -35.62
C PRO A 201 -1.42 -12.03 -35.40
N PRO A 202 -0.10 -12.13 -35.65
CA PRO A 202 0.64 -13.37 -35.44
C PRO A 202 0.53 -13.81 -33.98
N THR A 203 0.60 -15.11 -33.72
CA THR A 203 0.73 -15.62 -32.35
C THR A 203 1.99 -15.03 -31.72
N LEU A 204 1.87 -14.55 -30.48
CA LEU A 204 2.98 -13.97 -29.74
C LEU A 204 4.01 -15.06 -29.46
N ASP A 205 5.28 -14.75 -29.74
CA ASP A 205 6.42 -15.60 -29.42
C ASP A 205 7.44 -14.80 -28.59
N SER A 206 8.37 -15.50 -27.93
CA SER A 206 9.38 -14.87 -27.07
C SER A 206 10.24 -13.83 -27.80
N SER A 207 10.54 -14.04 -29.09
CA SER A 207 11.34 -13.10 -29.87
C SER A 207 10.58 -11.80 -30.19
N ARG A 208 9.27 -11.90 -30.47
CA ARG A 208 8.39 -10.76 -30.71
C ARG A 208 8.15 -9.98 -29.43
N TYR A 209 7.83 -10.68 -28.34
CA TYR A 209 7.56 -10.02 -27.06
C TYR A 209 8.82 -9.35 -26.49
N GLY A 210 10.00 -9.96 -26.67
CA GLY A 210 11.29 -9.37 -26.28
C GLY A 210 11.64 -8.08 -27.02
N ALA A 211 11.01 -7.81 -28.18
CA ALA A 211 11.18 -6.56 -28.92
C ALA A 211 10.21 -5.44 -28.47
N PHE A 212 9.21 -5.75 -27.64
CA PHE A 212 8.24 -4.76 -27.17
C PHE A 212 8.91 -3.80 -26.18
N SER A 213 8.52 -2.53 -26.24
CA SER A 213 8.82 -1.58 -25.17
C SER A 213 8.15 -1.96 -23.85
N PRO A 214 8.51 -1.30 -22.73
CA PRO A 214 7.76 -1.38 -21.49
C PRO A 214 6.30 -0.96 -21.62
N ASN A 215 5.96 -0.12 -22.60
CA ASN A 215 4.62 0.40 -22.81
C ASN A 215 3.80 -0.59 -23.66
N VAL A 216 3.24 -1.60 -23.02
CA VAL A 216 2.37 -2.59 -23.67
C VAL A 216 0.91 -2.19 -23.50
N LEU A 217 0.08 -2.52 -24.48
CA LEU A 217 -1.38 -2.37 -24.45
C LEU A 217 -1.99 -3.75 -24.69
N MET A 218 -2.96 -4.13 -23.87
CA MET A 218 -3.76 -5.34 -24.06
C MET A 218 -5.13 -4.97 -24.62
N THR A 219 -5.60 -5.76 -25.59
CA THR A 219 -6.98 -5.73 -26.06
C THR A 219 -7.60 -7.11 -25.99
N ALA A 220 -8.81 -7.21 -25.47
CA ALA A 220 -9.62 -8.45 -25.51
C ALA A 220 -10.87 -8.24 -26.37
N SER A 221 -11.18 -9.22 -27.21
CA SER A 221 -12.27 -9.12 -28.19
C SER A 221 -13.35 -10.19 -27.96
N ILE A 222 -14.55 -9.91 -28.48
CA ILE A 222 -15.72 -10.81 -28.38
C ILE A 222 -15.52 -12.15 -29.10
N ASP A 223 -14.53 -12.28 -29.99
CA ASP A 223 -14.15 -13.58 -30.56
C ASP A 223 -13.29 -14.44 -29.60
N GLY A 224 -12.98 -13.93 -28.40
CA GLY A 224 -12.14 -14.56 -27.39
C GLY A 224 -10.65 -14.17 -27.49
N SER A 225 -10.25 -13.48 -28.56
CA SER A 225 -8.85 -13.14 -28.80
C SER A 225 -8.32 -12.12 -27.80
N ILE A 226 -7.07 -12.34 -27.38
CA ILE A 226 -6.30 -11.40 -26.57
C ILE A 226 -5.07 -11.02 -27.36
N VAL A 227 -4.88 -9.73 -27.60
CA VAL A 227 -3.79 -9.19 -28.41
C VAL A 227 -3.00 -8.20 -27.57
N LEU A 228 -1.68 -8.34 -27.60
CA LEU A 228 -0.74 -7.41 -26.99
C LEU A 228 -0.10 -6.55 -28.07
N TRP A 229 0.01 -5.26 -27.78
CA TRP A 229 0.55 -4.24 -28.66
C TRP A 229 1.67 -3.49 -27.95
N ASP A 230 2.77 -3.21 -28.65
CA ASP A 230 3.70 -2.17 -28.26
C ASP A 230 3.06 -0.82 -28.62
N GLN A 231 2.85 0.05 -27.63
CA GLN A 231 2.17 1.34 -27.84
C GLN A 231 2.88 2.25 -28.85
N ARG A 232 4.15 2.00 -29.16
CA ARG A 232 4.89 2.72 -30.20
C ARG A 232 4.47 2.35 -31.62
N VAL A 233 3.86 1.18 -31.82
CA VAL A 233 3.55 0.63 -33.15
C VAL A 233 2.05 0.42 -33.31
N ASP A 234 1.49 1.02 -34.34
CA ASP A 234 0.05 1.01 -34.66
C ASP A 234 -0.31 0.07 -35.83
N THR A 235 0.68 -0.56 -36.48
CA THR A 235 0.47 -1.45 -37.64
C THR A 235 0.51 -2.94 -37.30
N PRO A 236 -0.39 -3.79 -37.86
CA PRO A 236 -0.39 -5.22 -37.65
C PRO A 236 0.77 -5.91 -38.40
N GLY A 237 1.91 -6.08 -37.72
CA GLY A 237 3.02 -6.89 -38.25
C GLY A 237 4.25 -6.97 -37.33
N GLN A 238 4.74 -5.83 -36.86
CA GLN A 238 5.79 -5.74 -35.84
C GLN A 238 5.22 -5.01 -34.61
N GLY A 239 5.63 -5.39 -33.40
CA GLY A 239 5.07 -4.79 -32.19
C GLY A 239 3.63 -5.22 -31.85
N VAL A 240 3.12 -6.31 -32.44
CA VAL A 240 1.81 -6.89 -32.08
C VAL A 240 1.92 -8.41 -32.00
N GLY A 241 1.23 -9.03 -31.04
CA GLY A 241 1.11 -10.48 -30.96
C GLY A 241 -0.10 -10.95 -30.17
N ARG A 242 -0.73 -12.01 -30.67
CA ARG A 242 -1.94 -12.61 -30.08
C ARG A 242 -1.58 -13.77 -29.16
N LEU A 243 -2.24 -13.89 -28.02
CA LEU A 243 -2.14 -15.09 -27.18
C LEU A 243 -2.79 -16.29 -27.88
N GLU A 244 -2.14 -17.45 -27.81
CA GLU A 244 -2.62 -18.65 -28.48
C GLU A 244 -4.00 -19.07 -27.94
N MET A 245 -4.90 -19.49 -28.82
CA MET A 245 -6.22 -19.99 -28.40
C MET A 245 -6.32 -21.45 -28.78
N SER A 246 -6.59 -22.30 -27.79
CA SER A 246 -6.90 -23.71 -28.03
C SER A 246 -8.22 -23.82 -28.78
N SER A 247 -8.39 -24.87 -29.59
CA SER A 247 -9.67 -25.18 -30.25
C SER A 247 -10.80 -25.46 -29.27
N LYS A 248 -10.49 -25.68 -27.99
CA LYS A 248 -11.46 -25.88 -26.90
C LYS A 248 -11.81 -24.58 -26.15
N THR A 249 -11.11 -23.48 -26.41
CA THR A 249 -11.42 -22.19 -25.81
C THR A 249 -12.71 -21.67 -26.43
N PRO A 250 -13.75 -21.35 -25.63
CA PRO A 250 -14.99 -20.82 -26.19
C PRO A 250 -14.73 -19.47 -26.86
N PRO A 251 -15.36 -19.17 -28.02
CA PRO A 251 -15.41 -17.81 -28.51
C PRO A 251 -16.17 -16.98 -27.47
N TRP A 252 -15.70 -15.76 -27.19
CA TRP A 252 -16.22 -14.78 -26.22
C TRP A 252 -15.41 -14.58 -24.94
N SER A 253 -14.77 -13.41 -24.89
CA SER A 253 -14.15 -12.82 -23.70
C SER A 253 -14.62 -11.36 -23.60
N VAL A 254 -15.46 -11.06 -22.62
CA VAL A 254 -15.97 -9.70 -22.36
C VAL A 254 -15.16 -8.93 -21.33
N SER A 255 -14.29 -9.63 -20.60
CA SER A 255 -13.46 -9.02 -19.56
C SER A 255 -12.09 -9.68 -19.53
N ALA A 256 -11.06 -8.85 -19.43
CA ALA A 256 -9.70 -9.25 -19.17
C ALA A 256 -8.99 -8.15 -18.38
N CYS A 257 -8.07 -8.50 -17.50
CA CYS A 257 -7.25 -7.52 -16.78
C CYS A 257 -5.82 -8.03 -16.59
N TRP A 258 -4.90 -7.08 -16.42
CA TRP A 258 -3.55 -7.37 -15.96
C TRP A 258 -3.57 -7.71 -14.47
N SER A 259 -2.65 -8.56 -14.06
CA SER A 259 -2.23 -8.66 -12.68
C SER A 259 -1.45 -7.41 -12.27
N ALA A 260 -1.59 -7.01 -11.01
CA ALA A 260 -0.94 -5.82 -10.47
C ALA A 260 0.58 -5.94 -10.31
N TYR A 261 1.16 -7.15 -10.42
CA TYR A 261 2.59 -7.36 -10.07
C TYR A 261 3.38 -8.26 -11.00
N ASP A 262 2.76 -9.31 -11.54
CA ASP A 262 3.51 -10.43 -12.10
C ASP A 262 3.31 -10.60 -13.61
N GLY A 263 2.87 -9.55 -14.31
CA GLY A 263 2.71 -9.57 -15.77
C GLY A 263 1.77 -10.68 -16.27
N GLN A 264 0.94 -11.23 -15.38
CA GLN A 264 -0.10 -12.19 -15.73
C GLN A 264 -1.30 -11.47 -16.33
N ILE A 265 -2.03 -12.19 -17.17
CA ILE A 265 -3.30 -11.75 -17.75
C ILE A 265 -4.39 -12.72 -17.31
N TYR A 266 -5.44 -12.17 -16.72
CA TYR A 266 -6.66 -12.89 -16.38
C TYR A 266 -7.70 -12.60 -17.44
N ALA A 267 -8.25 -13.64 -18.06
CA ALA A 267 -9.27 -13.49 -19.08
C ALA A 267 -10.51 -14.32 -18.77
N GLY A 268 -11.64 -13.63 -18.56
CA GLY A 268 -12.94 -14.24 -18.32
C GLY A 268 -13.50 -14.86 -19.61
N ARG A 269 -14.08 -16.06 -19.49
CA ARG A 269 -14.63 -16.84 -20.59
C ARG A 269 -16.10 -17.17 -20.38
N ARG A 270 -16.81 -17.39 -21.49
CA ARG A 270 -18.23 -17.79 -21.50
C ARG A 270 -18.52 -19.11 -20.77
N ASN A 271 -17.57 -20.04 -20.72
CA ASN A 271 -17.74 -21.35 -20.10
C ASN A 271 -17.44 -21.35 -18.58
N CYS A 272 -17.66 -20.21 -17.91
CA CYS A 272 -17.47 -20.01 -16.47
C CYS A 272 -16.02 -20.23 -16.01
N THR A 273 -15.06 -19.90 -16.88
CA THR A 273 -13.62 -20.06 -16.56
C THR A 273 -12.83 -18.78 -16.74
N VAL A 274 -11.79 -18.63 -15.93
CA VAL A 274 -10.76 -17.60 -16.09
C VAL A 274 -9.48 -18.26 -16.58
N ASP A 275 -9.02 -17.87 -17.76
CA ASP A 275 -7.70 -18.28 -18.26
C ASP A 275 -6.63 -17.36 -17.68
N VAL A 276 -5.54 -17.95 -17.18
CA VAL A 276 -4.40 -17.23 -16.61
C VAL A 276 -3.18 -17.44 -17.47
N TRP A 277 -2.69 -16.35 -18.07
CA TRP A 277 -1.50 -16.32 -18.90
C TRP A 277 -0.36 -15.63 -18.17
N ASP A 278 0.88 -16.09 -18.37
CA ASP A 278 2.08 -15.34 -17.95
C ASP A 278 2.88 -14.96 -19.19
N THR A 279 3.00 -13.66 -19.44
CA THR A 279 3.71 -13.11 -20.61
C THR A 279 5.23 -13.26 -20.51
N ARG A 280 5.75 -13.62 -19.33
CA ARG A 280 7.19 -13.85 -19.07
C ARG A 280 7.58 -15.32 -19.25
N GLN A 281 6.61 -16.23 -19.20
CA GLN A 281 6.85 -17.67 -19.34
C GLN A 281 6.38 -18.16 -20.70
N PHE A 282 7.32 -18.58 -21.54
CA PHE A 282 7.04 -19.18 -22.84
C PHE A 282 7.16 -20.70 -22.76
N GLY A 283 6.29 -21.44 -23.46
CA GLY A 283 6.27 -22.91 -23.44
C GLY A 283 7.49 -23.56 -24.13
N GLN A 284 7.71 -24.86 -23.88
CA GLN A 284 8.77 -25.67 -24.53
C GLN A 284 8.48 -26.07 -25.99
N SER A 285 7.37 -25.62 -26.58
CA SER A 285 7.03 -25.95 -27.97
C SER A 285 7.88 -25.13 -28.95
N VAL A 286 8.00 -25.62 -30.19
CA VAL A 286 8.85 -25.07 -31.27
C VAL A 286 8.61 -23.59 -31.58
N ASN A 287 7.48 -23.02 -31.14
CA ASN A 287 7.09 -21.64 -31.43
C ASN A 287 7.23 -20.68 -30.23
N GLY A 288 7.66 -21.16 -29.05
CA GLY A 288 7.98 -20.31 -27.90
C GLY A 288 6.89 -19.28 -27.57
N VAL A 289 5.64 -19.74 -27.46
CA VAL A 289 4.41 -18.94 -27.21
C VAL A 289 4.17 -18.78 -25.71
N PRO A 290 3.58 -17.66 -25.22
CA PRO A 290 3.24 -17.50 -23.81
C PRO A 290 2.47 -18.70 -23.28
N LYS A 291 2.79 -19.13 -22.07
CA LYS A 291 2.19 -20.33 -21.47
C LYS A 291 0.89 -19.96 -20.78
N LEU A 292 -0.21 -20.59 -21.18
CA LEU A 292 -1.40 -20.69 -20.34
C LEU A 292 -1.02 -21.46 -19.06
N LEU A 293 -0.92 -20.75 -17.93
CA LEU A 293 -0.48 -21.33 -16.66
C LEU A 293 -1.54 -22.24 -16.06
N LYS A 294 -2.78 -21.77 -16.05
CA LYS A 294 -3.93 -22.47 -15.49
C LYS A 294 -5.23 -21.88 -16.01
N THR A 295 -6.29 -22.67 -15.93
CA THR A 295 -7.67 -22.21 -16.14
C THR A 295 -8.43 -22.43 -14.83
N LEU A 296 -8.88 -21.36 -14.21
CA LEU A 296 -9.70 -21.39 -13.00
C LEU A 296 -11.15 -21.64 -13.42
N ARG A 297 -11.84 -22.57 -12.76
CA ARG A 297 -13.20 -22.99 -13.13
C ARG A 297 -14.16 -22.76 -11.97
N ASN A 298 -15.21 -21.99 -12.23
CA ASN A 298 -16.36 -21.84 -11.33
C ASN A 298 -17.27 -23.08 -11.37
N PRO A 299 -18.17 -23.26 -10.38
CA PRO A 299 -19.15 -24.35 -10.39
C PRO A 299 -19.89 -24.44 -11.74
N THR A 300 -20.16 -25.66 -12.20
CA THR A 300 -20.75 -25.89 -13.54
C THR A 300 -22.16 -25.29 -13.70
N SER A 301 -22.83 -24.96 -12.59
CA SER A 301 -24.13 -24.26 -12.57
C SER A 301 -24.03 -22.75 -12.77
N SER A 302 -22.83 -22.18 -12.73
CA SER A 302 -22.60 -20.75 -12.94
C SER A 302 -22.78 -20.35 -14.41
N GLY A 303 -23.13 -19.09 -14.65
CA GLY A 303 -23.16 -18.48 -15.99
C GLY A 303 -21.81 -18.01 -16.53
N ALA A 304 -21.86 -17.20 -17.59
CA ALA A 304 -20.67 -16.64 -18.23
C ALA A 304 -19.97 -15.61 -17.32
N ILE A 305 -18.64 -15.52 -17.40
CA ILE A 305 -17.91 -14.46 -16.67
C ILE A 305 -18.15 -13.12 -17.36
N SER A 306 -18.81 -12.20 -16.65
CA SER A 306 -19.13 -10.84 -17.10
C SER A 306 -17.99 -9.86 -16.82
N CYS A 307 -17.32 -10.00 -15.66
CA CYS A 307 -16.20 -9.16 -15.25
C CYS A 307 -15.13 -9.99 -14.52
N VAL A 308 -13.85 -9.65 -14.72
CA VAL A 308 -12.71 -10.15 -13.96
C VAL A 308 -11.82 -8.99 -13.54
N ALA A 309 -11.50 -8.90 -12.26
CA ALA A 309 -10.64 -7.86 -11.69
C ALA A 309 -9.58 -8.48 -10.79
N ALA A 310 -8.32 -8.07 -10.96
CA ALA A 310 -7.23 -8.46 -10.07
C ALA A 310 -7.23 -7.60 -8.81
N PHE A 311 -6.97 -8.21 -7.66
CA PHE A 311 -6.76 -7.45 -6.43
C PHE A 311 -5.33 -6.90 -6.37
N PRO A 312 -5.13 -5.71 -5.76
CA PRO A 312 -3.79 -5.17 -5.50
C PRO A 312 -2.94 -5.99 -4.53
N ASP A 313 -3.39 -7.13 -4.03
CA ASP A 313 -2.58 -8.02 -3.19
C ASP A 313 -1.82 -9.09 -3.99
N GLY A 314 -2.09 -9.21 -5.30
CA GLY A 314 -1.48 -10.20 -6.19
C GLY A 314 -1.88 -11.65 -5.89
N ARG A 315 -2.83 -11.88 -4.98
CA ARG A 315 -3.24 -13.21 -4.51
C ARG A 315 -4.69 -13.52 -4.87
N HIS A 316 -5.53 -12.49 -4.99
CA HIS A 316 -6.96 -12.67 -5.23
C HIS A 316 -7.41 -12.05 -6.56
N ILE A 317 -8.47 -12.62 -7.11
CA ILE A 317 -9.22 -12.05 -8.24
C ILE A 317 -10.71 -12.03 -7.86
N ALA A 318 -11.41 -10.97 -8.25
CA ALA A 318 -12.87 -10.94 -8.25
C ALA A 318 -13.37 -11.36 -9.63
N VAL A 319 -14.41 -12.16 -9.65
CA VAL A 319 -15.15 -12.52 -10.86
C VAL A 319 -16.62 -12.23 -10.63
N ASP A 320 -17.23 -11.59 -11.61
CA ASP A 320 -18.68 -11.46 -11.70
C ASP A 320 -19.22 -12.43 -12.75
N ILE A 321 -20.42 -12.93 -12.51
CA ILE A 321 -21.04 -14.01 -13.28
C ILE A 321 -22.43 -13.56 -13.69
N ASP A 322 -22.72 -13.60 -14.99
CA ASP A 322 -24.06 -13.31 -15.49
C ASP A 322 -24.89 -14.61 -15.52
N ASP A 323 -25.81 -14.72 -14.56
CA ASP A 323 -26.74 -15.85 -14.42
C ASP A 323 -28.05 -15.65 -15.21
N SER A 324 -28.16 -14.61 -16.04
CA SER A 324 -29.27 -14.53 -17.01
C SER A 324 -29.18 -15.75 -17.93
N GLY A 325 -30.25 -16.55 -17.98
CA GLY A 325 -30.27 -17.81 -18.72
C GLY A 325 -29.83 -17.68 -20.19
N PRO A 326 -29.49 -18.79 -20.86
CA PRO A 326 -29.01 -18.77 -22.24
C PRO A 326 -30.13 -18.30 -23.18
N GLY A 327 -30.24 -16.99 -23.44
CA GLY A 327 -31.27 -16.44 -24.32
C GLY A 327 -31.52 -14.93 -24.26
N GLU A 328 -31.07 -14.22 -23.23
CA GLU A 328 -31.09 -12.75 -23.22
C GLU A 328 -29.71 -12.22 -23.65
N ASP A 329 -29.59 -11.81 -24.92
CA ASP A 329 -28.40 -11.18 -25.53
C ASP A 329 -28.17 -9.73 -25.01
N ASP A 330 -28.48 -9.45 -23.74
CA ASP A 330 -28.12 -8.18 -23.10
C ASP A 330 -26.74 -8.34 -22.45
N ALA A 331 -25.68 -8.09 -23.23
CA ALA A 331 -24.34 -7.98 -22.69
C ALA A 331 -24.29 -6.82 -21.69
N ARG A 332 -24.56 -7.10 -20.41
CA ARG A 332 -24.43 -6.11 -19.33
C ARG A 332 -22.95 -5.89 -19.07
N TYR A 333 -22.42 -4.83 -19.66
CA TYR A 333 -21.05 -4.38 -19.47
C TYR A 333 -20.90 -3.76 -18.08
N ALA A 334 -20.59 -4.59 -17.08
CA ALA A 334 -20.11 -4.11 -15.81
C ALA A 334 -18.60 -3.85 -15.94
N SER A 335 -18.20 -2.59 -16.19
CA SER A 335 -16.79 -2.19 -16.06
C SER A 335 -16.53 -1.77 -14.62
N ILE A 336 -15.77 -2.56 -13.87
CA ILE A 336 -15.19 -2.09 -12.61
C ILE A 336 -13.83 -1.47 -12.91
N THR A 337 -13.83 -0.16 -13.11
CA THR A 337 -12.58 0.61 -13.19
C THR A 337 -12.21 1.01 -11.76
N TYR A 338 -11.35 0.22 -11.10
CA TYR A 338 -10.63 0.75 -9.95
C TYR A 338 -9.54 1.66 -10.49
N ASN A 339 -9.52 2.91 -10.04
CA ASN A 339 -8.43 3.79 -10.39
C ASN A 339 -7.19 3.34 -9.61
N SER A 340 -6.38 2.46 -10.23
CA SER A 340 -5.07 2.08 -9.71
C SER A 340 -4.16 3.31 -9.58
N HIS A 341 -4.40 4.41 -10.31
CA HIS A 341 -3.67 5.67 -10.13
C HIS A 341 -4.01 6.43 -8.83
N ALA A 342 -5.13 6.12 -8.17
CA ALA A 342 -5.39 6.64 -6.81
C ALA A 342 -4.51 5.93 -5.76
N LEU A 343 -3.93 4.78 -6.13
CA LEU A 343 -2.68 4.30 -5.58
C LEU A 343 -1.58 4.81 -6.52
N ALA A 344 -1.31 6.12 -6.51
CA ALA A 344 0.07 6.51 -6.68
C ALA A 344 0.79 5.71 -5.60
N GLN A 345 1.35 4.56 -5.98
CA GLN A 345 2.20 3.85 -5.07
C GLN A 345 3.20 4.93 -4.66
N PRO A 346 3.46 5.10 -3.35
CA PRO A 346 4.72 5.73 -3.02
C PRO A 346 5.80 5.08 -3.90
N PRO A 347 6.80 5.85 -4.37
CA PRO A 347 7.86 5.32 -5.24
C PRO A 347 8.21 3.92 -4.74
N PRO A 348 8.27 2.91 -5.62
CA PRO A 348 8.31 1.51 -5.19
C PRO A 348 9.23 1.44 -4.00
N ALA A 349 8.67 1.06 -2.83
CA ALA A 349 9.52 0.80 -1.66
C ALA A 349 10.70 0.02 -2.21
N PRO A 350 11.94 0.51 -2.04
CA PRO A 350 13.10 0.05 -2.79
C PRO A 350 12.95 -1.44 -2.91
N SER A 351 12.75 -1.91 -4.14
CA SER A 351 12.29 -3.27 -4.39
C SER A 351 13.09 -4.15 -3.46
N LEU A 352 12.42 -4.75 -2.46
CA LEU A 352 12.90 -5.98 -1.88
C LEU A 352 12.91 -6.88 -3.10
N ALA A 353 14.06 -6.90 -3.79
CA ALA A 353 14.45 -8.07 -4.53
C ALA A 353 14.12 -9.16 -3.54
N GLY A 354 13.11 -9.97 -3.86
CA GLY A 354 12.85 -11.19 -3.13
C GLY A 354 14.09 -12.06 -3.32
N GLN A 355 15.15 -11.73 -2.60
CA GLN A 355 16.05 -12.73 -2.09
C GLN A 355 15.12 -13.55 -1.22
N ALA A 356 14.76 -14.73 -1.73
CA ALA A 356 14.27 -15.77 -0.86
C ALA A 356 15.36 -15.98 0.19
N TYR A 357 15.22 -15.35 1.35
CA TYR A 357 16.11 -15.60 2.46
C TYR A 357 15.96 -17.08 2.82
N GLN A 358 17.06 -17.80 2.78
CA GLN A 358 17.09 -19.21 3.20
C GLN A 358 17.14 -19.34 4.73
N GLY A 359 17.24 -18.22 5.46
CA GLY A 359 17.27 -18.17 6.92
C GLY A 359 15.85 -18.13 7.53
N SER A 360 15.62 -18.99 8.51
CA SER A 360 14.51 -18.88 9.47
C SER A 360 15.05 -18.11 10.67
N GLY A 361 14.57 -16.89 10.89
CA GLY A 361 14.87 -16.14 12.12
C GLY A 361 13.99 -16.64 13.24
N ASP A 362 14.55 -17.46 14.14
CA ASP A 362 13.78 -17.94 15.31
C ASP A 362 13.60 -16.80 16.31
N ILE A 363 12.36 -16.39 16.59
CA ILE A 363 12.05 -15.42 17.66
C ILE A 363 12.30 -16.07 19.02
N ARG A 364 13.03 -15.38 19.91
CA ARG A 364 13.38 -15.89 21.25
C ARG A 364 12.88 -14.98 22.36
N VAL A 365 12.42 -15.55 23.47
CA VAL A 365 12.18 -14.78 24.71
C VAL A 365 13.45 -14.81 25.56
N VAL A 366 13.87 -13.65 26.06
CA VAL A 366 15.08 -13.51 26.89
C VAL A 366 14.73 -12.84 28.23
N GLY A 367 15.30 -13.32 29.33
CA GLY A 367 15.08 -12.69 30.63
C GLY A 367 16.06 -13.12 31.71
N ASN A 368 16.05 -12.38 32.82
CA ASN A 368 16.87 -12.65 34.01
C ASN A 368 15.98 -13.20 35.15
N GLY A 369 16.35 -14.34 35.74
CA GLY A 369 15.65 -14.98 36.87
C GLY A 369 14.84 -16.24 36.49
N SER A 370 13.85 -16.61 37.31
CA SER A 370 13.04 -17.82 37.09
C SER A 370 12.12 -17.68 35.88
N ALA A 371 12.28 -18.52 34.86
CA ALA A 371 11.38 -18.56 33.70
C ALA A 371 9.91 -18.80 34.12
N PRO A 372 8.92 -18.19 33.42
CA PRO A 372 7.51 -18.53 33.62
C PRO A 372 7.29 -20.02 33.36
N THR A 373 6.47 -20.68 34.19
CA THR A 373 6.10 -22.09 34.02
C THR A 373 5.24 -22.28 32.78
N VAL A 374 5.87 -22.36 31.61
CA VAL A 374 5.27 -22.83 30.36
C VAL A 374 5.91 -24.17 30.00
N PRO A 375 5.13 -25.23 29.75
CA PRO A 375 5.68 -26.57 29.58
C PRO A 375 6.08 -26.83 28.13
N THR A 376 7.21 -26.31 27.64
CA THR A 376 7.88 -26.87 26.46
C THR A 376 9.35 -26.43 26.31
N MET A 377 10.20 -27.42 26.03
CA MET A 377 11.63 -27.41 25.64
C MET A 377 12.59 -26.43 26.34
N ARG A 378 13.25 -26.94 27.40
CA ARG A 378 14.48 -26.35 27.95
C ARG A 378 15.66 -26.65 27.02
N SER A 379 16.29 -25.62 26.46
CA SER A 379 17.70 -25.71 26.05
C SER A 379 18.52 -24.94 27.08
N ARG A 380 19.35 -25.64 27.86
CA ARG A 380 20.36 -24.99 28.72
C ARG A 380 21.58 -24.73 27.84
N SER A 381 21.89 -23.48 27.54
CA SER A 381 23.22 -23.12 27.09
C SER A 381 24.17 -23.14 28.30
N SER A 382 25.39 -23.63 28.08
CA SER A 382 26.41 -23.78 29.10
C SER A 382 27.08 -22.43 29.38
N ALA A 383 26.53 -21.67 30.32
CA ALA A 383 27.21 -20.51 30.92
C ALA A 383 27.39 -20.73 32.44
N SER A 384 28.40 -20.06 33.00
CA SER A 384 28.89 -20.22 34.39
C SER A 384 27.81 -20.05 35.46
N PRO A 385 27.98 -20.61 36.68
CA PRO A 385 26.93 -20.73 37.70
C PRO A 385 26.35 -19.44 38.29
N ASP A 386 26.81 -18.26 37.87
CA ASP A 386 26.50 -16.97 38.50
C ASP A 386 25.62 -16.04 37.63
N ASP A 387 25.13 -16.47 36.45
CA ASP A 387 24.31 -15.65 35.55
C ASP A 387 23.07 -16.42 35.05
N GLU A 388 21.97 -16.37 35.82
CA GLU A 388 20.69 -17.01 35.47
C GLU A 388 19.92 -16.20 34.40
N SER A 389 20.48 -16.10 33.19
CA SER A 389 19.72 -15.71 32.00
C SER A 389 19.06 -16.94 31.38
N TYR A 390 17.81 -16.81 30.94
CA TYR A 390 17.11 -17.86 30.21
C TYR A 390 16.73 -17.38 28.81
N THR A 391 16.78 -18.31 27.86
CA THR A 391 16.39 -18.11 26.47
C THR A 391 15.57 -19.31 25.99
N TYR A 392 14.43 -19.06 25.36
CA TYR A 392 13.66 -20.12 24.69
C TYR A 392 13.02 -19.61 23.39
N ALA A 393 12.86 -20.51 22.42
CA ALA A 393 12.22 -20.19 21.14
C ALA A 393 10.71 -20.03 21.32
N VAL A 394 10.11 -19.08 20.59
CA VAL A 394 8.68 -18.84 20.58
C VAL A 394 8.01 -19.84 19.64
N THR A 395 7.33 -20.84 20.18
CA THR A 395 6.42 -21.69 19.40
C THR A 395 5.08 -20.97 19.18
N PRO A 396 4.24 -21.38 18.21
CA PRO A 396 2.92 -20.79 18.00
C PRO A 396 2.06 -20.75 19.28
N GLU A 397 2.13 -21.80 20.11
CA GLU A 397 1.40 -21.86 21.39
C GLU A 397 1.91 -20.81 22.38
N ILE A 398 3.23 -20.59 22.43
CA ILE A 398 3.81 -19.56 23.30
C ILE A 398 3.47 -18.17 22.75
N ALA A 399 3.50 -17.99 21.43
CA ALA A 399 3.17 -16.72 20.77
C ALA A 399 1.78 -16.23 21.18
N GLU A 400 0.78 -17.11 21.21
CA GLU A 400 -0.58 -16.76 21.65
C GLU A 400 -0.64 -16.25 23.11
N THR A 401 0.19 -16.79 24.01
CA THR A 401 0.24 -16.34 25.42
C THR A 401 0.88 -14.95 25.61
N LEU A 402 1.59 -14.46 24.60
CA LEU A 402 2.24 -13.13 24.61
C LEU A 402 1.26 -12.01 24.24
N PHE A 403 0.01 -12.36 23.93
CA PHE A 403 -1.06 -11.42 23.61
C PHE A 403 -2.23 -11.50 24.58
N ARG A 404 -2.91 -10.37 24.75
CA ARG A 404 -4.21 -10.25 25.43
C ARG A 404 -5.17 -9.42 24.59
N GLU A 405 -6.43 -9.80 24.61
CA GLU A 405 -7.51 -9.01 24.02
C GLU A 405 -7.92 -7.90 24.98
N VAL A 406 -7.82 -6.64 24.54
CA VAL A 406 -8.23 -5.47 25.31
C VAL A 406 -9.11 -4.61 24.43
N HIS A 407 -10.41 -4.55 24.76
CA HIS A 407 -11.42 -3.80 24.02
C HIS A 407 -11.48 -4.12 22.51
N GLY A 408 -11.22 -5.38 22.13
CA GLY A 408 -11.29 -5.86 20.74
C GLY A 408 -10.03 -5.56 19.91
N ARG A 409 -8.91 -5.30 20.58
CA ARG A 409 -7.58 -5.14 19.97
C ARG A 409 -6.61 -6.06 20.69
N LYS A 410 -5.62 -6.55 19.95
CA LYS A 410 -4.57 -7.44 20.48
C LYS A 410 -3.46 -6.59 21.09
N LEU A 411 -3.13 -6.76 22.37
CA LEU A 411 -2.06 -6.04 23.07
C LEU A 411 -1.04 -7.02 23.65
N ASN A 412 0.19 -6.56 23.90
CA ASN A 412 1.22 -7.35 24.56
C ASN A 412 0.85 -7.70 26.03
N THR A 413 1.37 -8.83 26.54
CA THR A 413 1.24 -9.24 27.95
C THR A 413 2.48 -8.94 28.80
N MET A 414 3.65 -8.77 28.17
CA MET A 414 4.93 -8.63 28.88
C MET A 414 5.04 -7.33 29.69
N GLN A 415 4.53 -6.23 29.14
CA GLN A 415 4.69 -4.89 29.71
C GLN A 415 3.33 -4.16 29.64
N PRO A 416 2.50 -4.23 30.69
CA PRO A 416 1.13 -3.75 30.64
C PRO A 416 0.99 -2.21 30.62
N VAL A 417 2.09 -1.45 30.67
CA VAL A 417 2.07 0.02 30.61
C VAL A 417 2.00 0.51 29.16
N TYR A 418 2.68 -0.19 28.24
CA TYR A 418 2.55 0.03 26.82
C TYR A 418 1.20 -0.52 26.35
N GLN A 419 0.34 0.41 25.91
CA GLN A 419 -1.09 0.17 25.69
C GLN A 419 -1.51 0.42 24.24
N LEU A 420 -0.54 0.52 23.32
CA LEU A 420 -0.84 0.44 21.90
C LEU A 420 -1.00 -1.04 21.49
N PRO A 421 -1.83 -1.33 20.48
CA PRO A 421 -2.03 -2.68 19.97
C PRO A 421 -0.75 -3.31 19.42
N ALA A 422 -0.82 -4.59 19.08
CA ALA A 422 0.19 -5.40 18.41
C ALA A 422 -0.52 -6.34 17.43
N ASP A 423 -1.37 -5.74 16.59
CA ASP A 423 -2.14 -6.38 15.51
C ASP A 423 -1.74 -5.82 14.14
N ASP A 424 -2.26 -6.41 13.06
CA ASP A 424 -1.85 -6.09 11.68
C ASP A 424 -2.04 -4.61 11.31
N ASP A 425 -3.04 -3.94 11.90
CA ASP A 425 -3.27 -2.52 11.69
C ASP A 425 -2.19 -1.66 12.34
N GLU A 426 -1.71 -2.06 13.53
CA GLU A 426 -0.58 -1.40 14.18
C GLU A 426 0.73 -1.64 13.41
N VAL A 427 0.96 -2.84 12.88
CA VAL A 427 2.13 -3.13 12.03
C VAL A 427 2.14 -2.20 10.81
N LYS A 428 0.99 -2.05 10.12
CA LYS A 428 0.85 -1.12 8.98
C LYS A 428 1.12 0.33 9.39
N ARG A 429 0.63 0.77 10.56
CA ARG A 429 0.91 2.11 11.08
C ARG A 429 2.42 2.35 11.23
N GLN A 430 3.13 1.38 11.82
CA GLN A 430 4.58 1.45 12.01
C GLN A 430 5.35 1.46 10.68
N GLU A 431 4.86 0.75 9.66
CA GLU A 431 5.42 0.80 8.30
C GLU A 431 5.28 2.19 7.66
N TYR A 432 4.11 2.84 7.79
CA TYR A 432 3.93 4.22 7.31
C TYR A 432 4.85 5.19 8.03
N PHE A 433 4.99 5.05 9.35
CA PHE A 433 5.93 5.86 10.12
C PHE A 433 7.39 5.62 9.69
N HIS A 434 7.77 4.36 9.42
CA HIS A 434 9.10 4.04 8.93
C HIS A 434 9.38 4.67 7.56
N LYS A 435 8.48 4.53 6.59
CA LYS A 435 8.59 5.10 5.24
C LYS A 435 8.65 6.63 5.29
N MET A 436 7.84 7.26 6.14
CA MET A 436 7.91 8.69 6.42
C MET A 436 9.30 9.11 6.90
N MET A 437 9.83 8.41 7.91
CA MET A 437 11.14 8.75 8.49
C MET A 437 12.30 8.53 7.52
N TYR A 438 12.24 7.51 6.67
CA TYR A 438 13.24 7.27 5.63
C TYR A 438 13.42 8.49 4.71
N MET A 439 12.32 9.06 4.23
CA MET A 439 12.37 10.27 3.39
C MET A 439 12.75 11.53 4.20
N VAL A 440 12.26 11.66 5.44
CA VAL A 440 12.65 12.78 6.32
C VAL A 440 14.16 12.78 6.59
N MET A 441 14.80 11.61 6.62
CA MET A 441 16.24 11.46 6.78
C MET A 441 17.04 11.55 5.47
N GLY A 442 16.40 11.90 4.35
CA GLY A 442 17.05 12.03 3.04
C GLY A 442 17.34 10.70 2.37
N ASP A 443 16.34 9.81 2.38
CA ASP A 443 16.36 8.47 1.80
C ASP A 443 17.42 7.56 2.44
N LYS A 444 17.48 7.60 3.77
CA LYS A 444 18.41 6.81 4.61
C LYS A 444 17.70 6.19 5.80
N ASN A 445 18.19 5.02 6.23
CA ASN A 445 17.67 4.31 7.40
C ASN A 445 18.15 4.89 8.73
N HIS A 446 19.26 5.62 8.73
CA HIS A 446 19.92 6.10 9.94
C HIS A 446 20.45 7.53 9.75
N VAL A 447 20.80 8.12 10.88
CA VAL A 447 21.55 9.38 10.95
C VAL A 447 22.86 9.15 11.69
N GLY A 448 23.83 10.03 11.42
CA GLY A 448 25.09 10.02 12.14
C GLY A 448 26.13 9.08 11.53
N PRO A 449 27.27 8.93 12.22
CA PRO A 449 28.45 8.30 11.64
C PRO A 449 28.41 6.77 11.78
N ILE A 450 27.30 6.09 11.44
CA ILE A 450 27.15 4.63 11.59
C ILE A 450 28.30 3.87 10.91
N ASP A 451 28.66 4.29 9.69
CA ASP A 451 29.71 3.68 8.88
C ASP A 451 31.07 3.78 9.58
N GLU A 452 31.34 4.93 10.20
CA GLU A 452 32.58 5.15 10.94
C GLU A 452 32.68 4.18 12.10
N VAL A 453 31.62 4.02 12.90
CA VAL A 453 31.60 3.12 14.07
C VAL A 453 31.76 1.65 13.69
N LEU A 454 31.06 1.24 12.62
CA LEU A 454 31.08 -0.13 12.14
C LEU A 454 32.41 -0.48 11.44
N SER A 455 33.07 0.50 10.81
CA SER A 455 34.38 0.32 10.17
C SER A 455 35.56 0.21 11.14
N LEU A 456 35.37 0.59 12.42
CA LEU A 456 36.43 0.50 13.42
C LEU A 456 36.88 -0.96 13.64
N PRO A 457 38.19 -1.23 13.72
CA PRO A 457 38.70 -2.57 13.98
C PRO A 457 38.09 -3.18 15.25
N SER A 458 37.68 -4.44 15.14
CA SER A 458 37.09 -5.19 16.25
C SER A 458 37.50 -6.66 16.16
N GLU A 459 37.75 -7.26 17.32
CA GLU A 459 38.05 -8.70 17.45
C GLU A 459 36.78 -9.57 17.35
N ARG A 460 35.61 -8.96 17.55
CA ARG A 460 34.29 -9.60 17.41
C ARG A 460 33.51 -9.01 16.23
N LYS A 461 32.52 -9.76 15.73
CA LYS A 461 31.51 -9.23 14.81
C LYS A 461 30.82 -8.02 15.44
N LYS A 462 30.63 -6.95 14.66
CA LYS A 462 29.94 -5.73 15.09
C LYS A 462 28.46 -6.02 15.31
N ARG A 463 27.84 -5.31 16.26
CA ARG A 463 26.45 -5.56 16.68
C ARG A 463 25.63 -4.29 16.76
N ILE A 464 24.40 -4.35 16.23
CA ILE A 464 23.38 -3.31 16.32
C ILE A 464 22.17 -3.86 17.09
N LEU A 465 21.65 -3.08 18.03
CA LEU A 465 20.39 -3.34 18.71
C LEU A 465 19.32 -2.35 18.24
N ASP A 466 18.16 -2.83 17.81
CA ASP A 466 16.97 -2.03 17.53
C ASP A 466 15.91 -2.25 18.62
N ILE A 467 15.70 -1.25 19.47
CA ILE A 467 14.77 -1.32 20.61
C ILE A 467 13.39 -0.79 20.21
N GLY A 468 12.37 -1.62 20.43
CA GLY A 468 11.01 -1.35 19.97
C GLY A 468 10.91 -1.56 18.46
N THR A 469 11.45 -2.68 17.97
CA THR A 469 11.59 -2.96 16.54
C THR A 469 10.25 -3.10 15.81
N GLY A 470 9.16 -3.36 16.54
CA GLY A 470 7.82 -3.52 15.98
C GLY A 470 7.76 -4.69 15.02
N GLY A 471 7.26 -4.44 13.81
CA GLY A 471 7.29 -5.42 12.71
C GLY A 471 8.69 -5.75 12.17
N GLY A 472 9.77 -5.14 12.66
CA GLY A 472 11.15 -5.48 12.32
C GLY A 472 11.72 -4.81 11.05
N LEU A 473 10.94 -3.97 10.37
CA LEU A 473 11.31 -3.42 9.05
C LEU A 473 12.65 -2.66 9.06
N TRP A 474 12.92 -1.86 10.09
CA TRP A 474 14.17 -1.12 10.21
C TRP A 474 15.37 -2.06 10.41
N ALA A 475 15.25 -3.03 11.33
CA ALA A 475 16.30 -4.00 11.61
C ALA A 475 16.66 -4.83 10.36
N ILE A 476 15.66 -5.26 9.60
CA ILE A 476 15.85 -6.01 8.35
C ILE A 476 16.63 -5.17 7.33
N GLN A 477 16.23 -3.92 7.10
CA GLN A 477 16.90 -3.07 6.12
C GLN A 477 18.33 -2.70 6.53
N ILE A 478 18.59 -2.50 7.82
CA ILE A 478 19.95 -2.29 8.34
C ILE A 478 20.79 -3.56 8.20
N ALA A 479 20.20 -4.75 8.38
CA ALA A 479 20.90 -6.01 8.18
C ALA A 479 21.27 -6.23 6.70
N ASP A 480 20.41 -5.82 5.76
CA ASP A 480 20.70 -5.81 4.32
C ASP A 480 21.79 -4.79 3.96
N GLU A 481 21.75 -3.60 4.57
CA GLU A 481 22.76 -2.53 4.36
C GLU A 481 24.13 -2.92 4.91
N PHE A 482 24.18 -3.68 6.00
CA PHE A 482 25.40 -4.10 6.69
C PHE A 482 25.48 -5.63 6.90
N PRO A 483 25.75 -6.42 5.86
CA PRO A 483 25.71 -7.90 5.92
C PRO A 483 26.74 -8.52 6.89
N ASP A 484 27.84 -7.81 7.15
CA ASP A 484 28.91 -8.23 8.06
C ASP A 484 28.63 -7.87 9.54
N VAL A 485 27.48 -7.26 9.84
CA VAL A 485 27.07 -6.82 11.17
C VAL A 485 25.93 -7.70 11.66
N GLU A 486 25.94 -8.07 12.93
CA GLU A 486 24.84 -8.77 13.59
C GLU A 486 23.80 -7.74 14.06
N VAL A 487 22.57 -7.85 13.57
CA VAL A 487 21.46 -6.95 13.90
C VAL A 487 20.45 -7.70 14.74
N ILE A 488 20.11 -7.17 15.91
CA ILE A 488 19.13 -7.76 16.81
C ILE A 488 18.00 -6.77 17.02
N GLY A 489 16.79 -7.14 16.62
CA GLY A 489 15.58 -6.38 16.90
C GLY A 489 14.90 -6.89 18.17
N VAL A 490 14.43 -5.99 19.03
CA VAL A 490 13.76 -6.37 20.28
C VAL A 490 12.41 -5.68 20.44
N ASP A 491 11.41 -6.46 20.84
CA ASP A 491 10.04 -5.98 21.08
C ASP A 491 9.38 -6.70 22.27
N LEU A 492 8.15 -6.29 22.59
CA LEU A 492 7.30 -6.89 23.63
C LEU A 492 6.32 -7.92 23.05
N ALA A 493 6.14 -7.98 21.74
CA ALA A 493 5.19 -8.87 21.08
C ALA A 493 5.80 -9.55 19.84
N PRO A 494 5.53 -10.85 19.59
CA PRO A 494 6.03 -11.57 18.42
C PRO A 494 5.23 -11.21 17.14
N ILE A 495 5.47 -10.03 16.58
CA ILE A 495 4.83 -9.51 15.35
C ILE A 495 5.79 -9.38 14.15
N MET A 496 6.99 -9.95 14.26
CA MET A 496 8.04 -9.90 13.22
C MET A 496 7.89 -11.05 12.21
N PRO A 497 8.36 -10.89 10.96
CA PRO A 497 8.32 -11.94 9.95
C PRO A 497 9.29 -13.09 10.25
N GLU A 498 8.97 -14.29 9.76
CA GLU A 498 9.82 -15.49 9.90
C GLU A 498 11.05 -15.47 8.97
N MET A 499 10.89 -14.89 7.77
CA MET A 499 11.95 -14.82 6.75
C MET A 499 12.71 -13.49 6.88
N VAL A 500 13.98 -13.58 7.27
CA VAL A 500 14.86 -12.42 7.51
C VAL A 500 16.28 -12.66 7.00
N PRO A 501 17.08 -11.59 6.82
CA PRO A 501 18.51 -11.71 6.53
C PRO A 501 19.23 -12.62 7.53
N PRO A 502 20.25 -13.39 7.09
CA PRO A 502 20.95 -14.37 7.94
C PRO A 502 21.76 -13.75 9.09
N ASN A 503 21.90 -12.42 9.09
CA ASN A 503 22.55 -11.64 10.12
C ASN A 503 21.55 -10.83 10.98
N CYS A 504 20.25 -11.10 10.86
CA CYS A 504 19.18 -10.44 11.59
C CYS A 504 18.45 -11.46 12.49
N ASP A 505 18.38 -11.19 13.79
CA ASP A 505 17.64 -12.00 14.76
C ASP A 505 16.64 -11.13 15.55
N PHE A 506 15.60 -11.76 16.11
CA PHE A 506 14.59 -11.07 16.92
C PHE A 506 14.42 -11.68 18.31
N GLU A 507 14.33 -10.82 19.32
CA GLU A 507 14.16 -11.23 20.71
C GLU A 507 13.05 -10.46 21.42
N LEU A 508 12.46 -11.07 22.46
CA LEU A 508 11.37 -10.50 23.23
C LEU A 508 11.77 -10.29 24.68
N PHE A 509 11.82 -9.03 25.11
CA PHE A 509 12.02 -8.61 26.51
C PHE A 509 11.69 -7.13 26.73
N ASP A 510 11.50 -6.74 28.00
CA ASP A 510 11.33 -5.33 28.38
C ASP A 510 12.68 -4.61 28.41
N ALA A 511 12.90 -3.71 27.45
CA ALA A 511 14.15 -2.98 27.30
C ALA A 511 14.45 -1.96 28.42
N GLN A 512 13.53 -1.72 29.37
CA GLN A 512 13.83 -0.94 30.59
C GLN A 512 14.86 -1.62 31.49
N LEU A 513 15.03 -2.94 31.37
CA LEU A 513 16.06 -3.72 32.06
C LEU A 513 16.69 -4.71 31.09
N ASN A 514 17.79 -4.29 30.50
CA ASN A 514 18.35 -5.02 29.40
C ASN A 514 19.12 -6.27 29.90
N PRO A 515 18.86 -7.48 29.34
CA PRO A 515 19.52 -8.70 29.78
C PRO A 515 20.97 -8.80 29.28
N TYR A 516 21.36 -8.02 28.27
CA TYR A 516 22.69 -8.12 27.68
C TYR A 516 23.81 -7.69 28.65
N PRO A 517 25.00 -8.30 28.53
CA PRO A 517 26.20 -7.86 29.25
C PRO A 517 26.56 -6.41 28.97
N ASP A 518 27.44 -5.86 29.81
CA ASP A 518 28.00 -4.54 29.58
C ASP A 518 28.78 -4.54 28.25
N GLU A 519 28.72 -3.42 27.52
CA GLU A 519 29.53 -3.18 26.31
C GLU A 519 29.32 -4.19 25.16
N TYR A 520 28.12 -4.80 25.09
CA TYR A 520 27.77 -5.83 24.12
C TYR A 520 27.49 -5.31 22.69
N PHE A 521 26.95 -4.10 22.53
CA PHE A 521 26.55 -3.52 21.23
C PHE A 521 27.42 -2.36 20.80
N ASP A 522 27.71 -2.24 19.51
CA ASP A 522 28.39 -1.08 18.95
C ASP A 522 27.42 0.06 18.69
N ILE A 523 26.16 -0.26 18.38
CA ILE A 523 25.11 0.72 18.07
C ILE A 523 23.80 0.30 18.73
N VAL A 524 23.10 1.28 19.30
CA VAL A 524 21.72 1.12 19.80
C VAL A 524 20.83 2.14 19.10
N HIS A 525 19.81 1.67 18.42
CA HIS A 525 18.73 2.45 17.84
C HIS A 525 17.45 2.25 18.66
N ALA A 526 16.69 3.32 18.87
CA ALA A 526 15.35 3.23 19.46
C ALA A 526 14.45 4.33 18.90
N ARG A 527 13.21 3.96 18.55
CA ARG A 527 12.27 4.90 17.93
C ARG A 527 10.86 4.79 18.51
N CYS A 528 10.30 5.93 18.92
CA CYS A 528 8.96 6.06 19.48
C CYS A 528 8.72 5.19 20.74
N VAL A 529 9.78 4.85 21.48
CA VAL A 529 9.67 3.98 22.65
C VAL A 529 9.24 4.74 23.90
N HIS A 530 9.34 6.08 23.94
CA HIS A 530 9.02 6.85 25.16
C HIS A 530 7.58 6.64 25.66
N THR A 531 6.63 6.32 24.79
CA THR A 531 5.22 6.06 25.15
C THR A 531 5.02 4.77 25.94
N GLY A 532 6.04 3.91 26.05
CA GLY A 532 6.04 2.70 26.90
C GLY A 532 6.97 2.79 28.11
N MET A 533 7.73 3.88 28.27
CA MET A 533 8.84 3.98 29.22
C MET A 533 8.47 4.85 30.42
N ARG A 534 8.39 4.25 31.62
CA ARG A 534 8.12 5.01 32.86
C ARG A 534 9.33 5.79 33.36
N ASN A 535 10.52 5.26 33.15
CA ASN A 535 11.77 5.88 33.59
C ASN A 535 12.76 5.95 32.43
N TYR A 536 12.53 6.91 31.53
CA TYR A 536 13.40 7.15 30.37
C TYR A 536 14.86 7.42 30.76
N PRO A 537 15.19 8.17 31.84
CA PRO A 537 16.58 8.30 32.29
C PRO A 537 17.25 6.96 32.63
N LEU A 538 16.56 6.05 33.34
CA LEU A 538 17.10 4.73 33.65
C LEU A 538 17.29 3.90 32.37
N PHE A 539 16.38 4.00 31.41
CA PHE A 539 16.53 3.39 30.10
C PHE A 539 17.82 3.88 29.41
N LEU A 540 18.12 5.18 29.44
CA LEU A 540 19.37 5.73 28.88
C LEU A 540 20.62 5.24 29.63
N GLU A 541 20.54 5.00 30.95
CA GLU A 541 21.62 4.38 31.71
C GLU A 541 21.88 2.93 31.26
N GLU A 542 20.83 2.15 31.01
CA GLU A 542 20.94 0.79 30.47
C GLU A 542 21.48 0.79 29.02
N VAL A 543 21.05 1.73 28.18
CA VAL A 543 21.62 1.92 26.83
C VAL A 543 23.11 2.24 26.93
N ALA A 544 23.51 3.16 27.82
CA ALA A 544 24.92 3.47 28.03
C ALA A 544 25.72 2.25 28.53
N ARG A 545 25.12 1.40 29.38
CA ARG A 545 25.75 0.20 29.90
C ARG A 545 26.06 -0.82 28.80
N ILE A 546 25.08 -1.14 27.96
CA ILE A 546 25.21 -2.17 26.91
C ILE A 546 25.99 -1.69 25.68
N LEU A 547 26.16 -0.38 25.50
CA LEU A 547 26.94 0.16 24.38
C LEU A 547 28.44 0.00 24.64
N SER A 548 29.22 -0.42 23.66
CA SER A 548 30.69 -0.49 23.75
C SER A 548 31.28 0.93 23.87
N PRO A 549 32.49 1.07 24.45
CA PRO A 549 33.20 2.36 24.49
C PRO A 549 33.36 2.94 23.08
N GLY A 550 32.94 4.19 22.87
CA GLY A 550 32.90 4.76 21.53
C GLY A 550 31.85 4.09 20.62
N GLY A 551 30.77 3.54 21.16
CA GLY A 551 29.59 3.14 20.40
C GLY A 551 28.65 4.32 20.12
N LEU A 552 27.63 4.10 19.28
CA LEU A 552 26.67 5.14 18.86
C LEU A 552 25.26 4.82 19.37
N VAL A 553 24.60 5.80 19.97
CA VAL A 553 23.16 5.72 20.25
C VAL A 553 22.41 6.65 19.29
N ILE A 554 21.30 6.17 18.73
CA ILE A 554 20.37 6.93 17.87
C ILE A 554 18.96 6.81 18.48
N LEU A 555 18.39 7.93 18.89
CA LEU A 555 17.07 8.03 19.49
C LEU A 555 16.17 8.90 18.63
N VAL A 556 14.97 8.41 18.34
CA VAL A 556 13.95 9.13 17.56
C VAL A 556 12.64 9.14 18.34
N GLU A 557 12.15 10.30 18.74
CA GLU A 557 10.89 10.42 19.48
C GLU A 557 9.97 11.48 18.88
N SER A 558 8.68 11.19 18.79
CA SER A 558 7.68 12.12 18.24
C SER A 558 7.01 12.93 19.35
N GLU A 559 6.83 14.23 19.16
CA GLU A 559 6.00 15.06 20.03
C GLU A 559 4.54 14.64 19.93
N ILE A 560 3.91 14.49 21.09
CA ILE A 560 2.47 14.18 21.21
C ILE A 560 1.65 15.45 21.52
N LYS A 561 2.17 16.59 21.07
CA LYS A 561 1.51 17.90 21.13
C LYS A 561 1.14 18.31 19.71
N PRO A 562 -0.13 18.67 19.45
CA PRO A 562 -0.56 19.03 18.11
C PRO A 562 -0.02 20.42 17.73
N LEU A 563 0.62 20.52 16.56
CA LEU A 563 1.23 21.76 16.06
C LEU A 563 0.56 22.19 14.75
N THR A 564 0.71 23.48 14.42
CA THR A 564 0.41 24.04 13.11
C THR A 564 1.69 24.55 12.44
N GLU A 565 1.53 25.16 11.27
CA GLU A 565 2.60 25.76 10.48
C GLU A 565 3.44 26.72 11.35
N GLY A 566 4.77 26.59 11.27
CA GLY A 566 5.68 27.36 12.12
C GLY A 566 5.80 26.87 13.57
N LYS A 567 5.40 25.61 13.87
CA LYS A 567 5.50 24.98 15.21
C LYS A 567 4.68 25.65 16.30
N LEU A 568 3.62 26.35 15.91
CA LEU A 568 2.71 26.94 16.88
C LEU A 568 1.76 25.85 17.42
N PRO A 569 1.45 25.81 18.73
CA PRO A 569 0.46 24.88 19.25
C PRO A 569 -0.92 25.12 18.62
N ILE A 570 -1.63 24.05 18.27
CA ILE A 570 -3.05 24.16 17.91
C ILE A 570 -3.85 24.53 19.17
N GLU A 571 -4.50 25.69 19.16
CA GLU A 571 -5.30 26.20 20.28
C GLU A 571 -6.54 25.33 20.55
N ALA A 572 -6.98 25.32 21.80
CA ALA A 572 -8.20 24.63 22.18
C ALA A 572 -9.46 25.32 21.61
N GLY A 573 -10.45 24.51 21.25
CA GLY A 573 -11.74 24.99 20.76
C GLY A 573 -11.73 25.47 19.31
N PRO A 574 -12.85 26.01 18.81
CA PRO A 574 -13.05 26.23 17.37
C PRO A 574 -12.06 27.21 16.73
N ARG A 575 -11.49 28.16 17.51
CA ARG A 575 -10.53 29.16 17.00
C ARG A 575 -9.20 28.55 16.57
N GLY A 576 -8.83 27.39 17.13
CA GLY A 576 -7.62 26.67 16.76
C GLY A 576 -7.73 25.92 15.43
N GLY A 577 -8.94 25.84 14.83
CA GLY A 577 -9.17 25.19 13.53
C GLY A 577 -9.10 23.66 13.53
N ALA A 578 -8.81 23.02 14.66
CA ALA A 578 -8.86 21.56 14.82
C ALA A 578 -9.15 21.17 16.30
N PRO A 579 -10.37 21.45 16.80
CA PRO A 579 -10.72 21.23 18.20
C PRO A 579 -10.76 19.74 18.62
N GLY A 580 -11.21 18.85 17.74
CA GLY A 580 -11.21 17.40 17.95
C GLY A 580 -9.80 16.83 17.99
N TRP A 581 -8.94 17.25 17.06
CA TRP A 581 -7.52 16.92 17.04
C TRP A 581 -6.82 17.35 18.34
N HIS A 582 -7.07 18.59 18.77
CA HIS A 582 -6.55 19.10 20.03
C HIS A 582 -7.02 18.26 21.22
N ALA A 583 -8.33 17.97 21.31
CA ALA A 583 -8.91 17.24 22.42
C ALA A 583 -8.38 15.80 22.52
N PHE A 584 -8.20 15.13 21.37
CA PHE A 584 -7.63 13.79 21.28
C PHE A 584 -6.20 13.75 21.82
N TRP A 585 -5.32 14.62 21.33
CA TRP A 585 -3.91 14.63 21.75
C TRP A 585 -3.73 15.08 23.21
N GLU A 586 -4.56 16.01 23.69
CA GLU A 586 -4.62 16.36 25.12
C GLU A 586 -5.03 15.15 25.96
N GLN A 587 -6.05 14.40 25.53
CA GLN A 587 -6.47 13.19 26.25
C GLN A 587 -5.43 12.09 26.21
N PHE A 588 -4.75 11.88 25.07
CA PHE A 588 -3.65 10.93 24.94
C PHE A 588 -2.51 11.27 25.89
N ARG A 589 -2.07 12.54 25.93
CA ARG A 589 -1.08 13.00 26.91
C ARG A 589 -1.50 12.76 28.36
N ARG A 590 -2.76 13.02 28.70
CA ARG A 590 -3.28 12.76 30.06
C ARG A 590 -3.23 11.28 30.43
N CYS A 591 -3.61 10.39 29.51
CA CYS A 591 -3.54 8.94 29.74
C CYS A 591 -2.10 8.46 29.93
N LEU A 592 -1.15 8.97 29.14
CA LEU A 592 0.28 8.62 29.28
C LEU A 592 0.84 9.17 30.61
N ALA A 593 0.59 10.45 30.92
CA ALA A 593 1.03 11.06 32.17
C ALA A 593 0.44 10.36 33.40
N GLY A 594 -0.84 9.96 33.34
CA GLY A 594 -1.49 9.18 34.40
C GLY A 594 -0.93 7.77 34.56
N ASN A 595 -0.25 7.22 33.54
CA ASN A 595 0.52 5.98 33.60
C ASN A 595 2.00 6.19 34.02
N HIS A 596 2.34 7.40 34.48
CA HIS A 596 3.68 7.83 34.88
C HIS A 596 4.70 7.85 33.73
N ILE A 597 4.26 8.18 32.52
CA ILE A 597 5.14 8.39 31.37
C ILE A 597 5.42 9.89 31.21
N ASP A 598 6.69 10.26 31.10
CA ASP A 598 7.11 11.64 30.87
C ASP A 598 6.88 12.04 29.40
N THR A 599 5.76 12.71 29.15
CA THR A 599 5.38 13.22 27.82
C THR A 599 6.30 14.32 27.25
N THR A 600 7.27 14.81 28.03
CA THR A 600 8.22 15.86 27.61
C THR A 600 9.53 15.31 27.05
N VAL A 601 9.74 13.99 27.12
CA VAL A 601 10.95 13.30 26.65
C VAL A 601 11.39 13.74 25.24
N PRO A 602 10.51 13.79 24.21
CA PRO A 602 10.94 14.13 22.85
C PRO A 602 11.73 15.44 22.78
N THR A 603 11.20 16.51 23.39
CA THR A 603 11.84 17.84 23.41
C THR A 603 13.11 17.93 24.26
N ARG A 604 13.40 16.89 25.06
CA ARG A 604 14.48 16.88 26.05
C ARG A 604 15.55 15.84 25.78
N LEU A 605 15.46 15.06 24.69
CA LEU A 605 16.40 13.96 24.37
C LEU A 605 17.87 14.34 24.55
N GLY A 606 18.33 15.42 23.90
CA GLY A 606 19.72 15.87 24.01
C GLY A 606 20.12 16.27 25.44
N SER A 607 19.21 16.83 26.24
CA SER A 607 19.47 17.15 27.65
C SER A 607 19.50 15.92 28.55
N LEU A 608 18.67 14.91 28.26
CA LEU A 608 18.63 13.64 28.98
C LEU A 608 19.89 12.82 28.71
N LEU A 609 20.36 12.78 27.46
CA LEU A 609 21.64 12.17 27.09
C LEU A 609 22.82 12.84 27.82
N ARG A 610 22.87 14.17 27.88
CA ARG A 610 23.90 14.89 28.66
C ARG A 610 23.86 14.55 30.15
N ALA A 611 22.66 14.40 30.70
CA ALA A 611 22.47 14.18 32.13
C ALA A 611 23.00 12.81 32.60
N THR A 612 23.14 11.82 31.72
CA THR A 612 23.74 10.52 32.08
C THR A 612 25.24 10.64 32.38
N GLY A 613 25.91 11.65 31.82
CA GLY A 613 27.37 11.79 31.86
C GLY A 613 28.13 10.69 31.10
N ALA A 614 27.42 9.85 30.33
CA ALA A 614 28.00 8.73 29.59
C ALA A 614 28.27 9.04 28.11
N PHE A 615 27.69 10.14 27.60
CA PHE A 615 27.69 10.45 26.18
C PHE A 615 28.34 11.80 25.87
N ASP A 616 29.10 11.84 24.78
CA ASP A 616 29.65 13.03 24.12
C ASP A 616 29.17 13.11 22.65
N ASP A 617 29.63 14.14 21.93
CA ASP A 617 29.26 14.42 20.53
C ASP A 617 27.74 14.39 20.28
N ILE A 618 26.97 14.91 21.23
CA ILE A 618 25.51 14.89 21.20
C ILE A 618 25.01 15.85 20.13
N VAL A 619 24.40 15.31 19.09
CA VAL A 619 23.72 16.06 18.03
C VAL A 619 22.23 15.82 18.19
N ALA A 620 21.49 16.89 18.48
CA ALA A 620 20.03 16.88 18.56
C ALA A 620 19.46 17.71 17.41
N GLN A 621 18.56 17.10 16.64
CA GLN A 621 17.89 17.68 15.49
C GLN A 621 16.38 17.49 15.63
N GLU A 622 15.63 18.31 14.92
CA GLU A 622 14.18 18.27 14.89
C GLU A 622 13.69 18.34 13.45
N ALA A 623 12.72 17.49 13.11
CA ALA A 623 12.04 17.48 11.83
C ALA A 623 10.58 17.87 12.02
N THR A 624 10.15 18.90 11.29
CA THR A 624 8.75 19.36 11.30
C THR A 624 8.03 18.73 10.13
N VAL A 625 7.12 17.82 10.43
CA VAL A 625 6.47 16.95 9.47
C VAL A 625 5.05 17.47 9.24
N PRO A 626 4.71 17.96 8.03
CA PRO A 626 3.33 18.31 7.71
C PRO A 626 2.43 17.08 7.77
N VAL A 627 1.16 17.26 8.09
CA VAL A 627 0.16 16.18 8.10
C VAL A 627 -0.97 16.57 7.14
N GLY A 628 -1.17 15.78 6.08
CA GLY A 628 -2.27 15.95 5.12
C GLY A 628 -1.86 16.22 3.67
N PHE A 629 -2.81 16.68 2.86
CA PHE A 629 -2.69 16.72 1.38
C PHE A 629 -2.48 18.13 0.82
N TRP A 630 -1.90 19.03 1.61
CA TRP A 630 -1.82 20.46 1.30
C TRP A 630 -0.41 20.98 0.96
N PRO A 631 0.72 20.31 1.24
CA PRO A 631 2.02 20.76 0.73
C PRO A 631 2.07 20.78 -0.80
N LYS A 632 2.77 21.77 -1.37
CA LYS A 632 2.94 21.91 -2.83
C LYS A 632 4.17 21.19 -3.38
N ASP A 633 5.21 21.06 -2.55
CA ASP A 633 6.40 20.29 -2.90
C ASP A 633 6.06 18.80 -2.88
N LEU A 634 6.40 18.07 -3.96
CA LEU A 634 5.99 16.68 -4.12
C LEU A 634 6.62 15.75 -3.07
N GLY A 635 7.90 15.94 -2.73
CA GLY A 635 8.56 15.13 -1.70
C GLY A 635 7.95 15.37 -0.32
N LEU A 636 7.73 16.64 0.01
CA LEU A 636 7.08 17.03 1.26
C LEU A 636 5.60 16.61 1.32
N LEU A 637 4.91 16.58 0.18
CA LEU A 637 3.54 16.07 0.07
C LEU A 637 3.50 14.57 0.34
N THR A 638 4.41 13.78 -0.23
CA THR A 638 4.51 12.35 0.07
C THR A 638 4.78 12.10 1.55
N VAL A 639 5.73 12.83 2.16
CA VAL A 639 5.98 12.79 3.61
C VAL A 639 4.70 13.12 4.40
N ALA A 640 3.94 14.14 3.98
CA ALA A 640 2.71 14.54 4.65
C ALA A 640 1.57 13.52 4.53
N GLN A 641 1.50 12.81 3.40
CA GLN A 641 0.54 11.75 3.17
C GLN A 641 0.82 10.54 4.06
N TYR A 642 2.09 10.14 4.20
CA TYR A 642 2.45 9.08 5.14
C TYR A 642 2.19 9.48 6.59
N ALA A 643 2.48 10.71 6.97
CA ALA A 643 2.14 11.22 8.28
C ALA A 643 0.62 11.17 8.50
N TRP A 644 -0.17 11.57 7.51
CA TRP A 644 -1.63 11.48 7.57
C TRP A 644 -2.14 10.04 7.75
N MET A 645 -1.60 9.08 6.98
CA MET A 645 -1.97 7.66 7.06
C MET A 645 -1.59 7.07 8.42
N GLU A 646 -0.40 7.40 8.94
CA GLU A 646 0.02 6.97 10.28
C GLU A 646 -0.98 7.42 11.35
N HIS A 647 -1.43 8.68 11.30
CA HIS A 647 -2.40 9.18 12.25
C HIS A 647 -3.79 8.57 12.09
N ASP A 648 -4.22 8.29 10.85
CA ASP A 648 -5.51 7.64 10.57
C ASP A 648 -5.60 6.25 11.22
N TYR A 649 -4.47 5.53 11.30
CA TYR A 649 -4.37 4.28 12.05
C TYR A 649 -4.18 4.48 13.57
N LEU A 650 -3.41 5.49 14.00
CA LEU A 650 -3.14 5.75 15.42
C LEU A 650 -4.40 6.13 16.21
N ILE A 651 -5.25 6.99 15.64
CA ILE A 651 -6.43 7.53 16.32
C ILE A 651 -7.39 6.44 16.82
N PRO A 652 -7.79 5.44 16.01
CA PRO A 652 -8.56 4.31 16.51
C PRO A 652 -7.73 3.35 17.37
N ALA A 653 -6.41 3.23 17.15
CA ALA A 653 -5.53 2.33 17.90
C ALA A 653 -5.40 2.71 19.38
N VAL A 654 -5.55 3.97 19.77
CA VAL A 654 -5.50 4.39 21.19
C VAL A 654 -6.78 4.11 21.97
N ARG A 655 -7.84 3.61 21.33
CA ARG A 655 -9.12 3.30 21.99
C ARG A 655 -8.96 2.42 23.25
N PRO A 656 -8.18 1.32 23.25
CA PRO A 656 -7.98 0.49 24.44
C PRO A 656 -7.38 1.26 25.62
N LEU A 657 -6.45 2.19 25.36
CA LEU A 657 -5.85 3.04 26.37
C LEU A 657 -6.90 3.97 27.01
N PHE A 658 -7.72 4.65 26.20
CA PHE A 658 -8.73 5.57 26.73
C PHE A 658 -9.78 4.87 27.59
N LEU A 659 -10.26 3.71 27.14
CA LEU A 659 -11.23 2.91 27.88
C LEU A 659 -10.62 2.35 29.17
N SER A 660 -9.39 1.83 29.11
CA SER A 660 -8.65 1.33 30.29
C SER A 660 -8.36 2.44 31.31
N TYR A 661 -8.22 3.69 30.86
CA TYR A 661 -8.08 4.86 31.73
C TYR A 661 -9.41 5.30 32.38
N GLY A 662 -10.54 4.69 31.99
CA GLY A 662 -11.85 4.93 32.59
C GLY A 662 -12.77 5.88 31.83
N LEU A 663 -12.46 6.21 30.57
CA LEU A 663 -13.41 6.95 29.73
C LEU A 663 -14.56 6.03 29.31
N SER A 664 -15.77 6.59 29.21
CA SER A 664 -16.91 5.84 28.67
C SER A 664 -16.77 5.63 27.17
N GLU A 665 -17.30 4.53 26.65
CA GLU A 665 -17.39 4.23 25.21
C GLU A 665 -17.89 5.42 24.38
N PHE A 666 -18.92 6.10 24.87
CA PHE A 666 -19.47 7.28 24.22
C PHE A 666 -18.45 8.43 24.10
N ARG A 667 -17.69 8.70 25.17
CA ARG A 667 -16.66 9.76 25.15
C ARG A 667 -15.49 9.40 24.24
N VAL A 668 -15.04 8.14 24.28
CA VAL A 668 -13.94 7.66 23.43
C VAL A 668 -14.33 7.74 21.96
N LYS A 669 -15.56 7.32 21.64
CA LYS A 669 -16.10 7.44 20.29
C LYS A 669 -16.07 8.87 19.77
N ILE A 670 -16.57 9.84 20.54
CA ILE A 670 -16.55 11.26 20.15
C ILE A 670 -15.13 11.77 19.94
N LEU A 671 -14.20 11.46 20.85
CA LEU A 671 -12.80 11.88 20.71
C LEU A 671 -12.15 11.37 19.41
N ILE A 672 -12.45 10.12 19.04
CA ILE A 672 -11.95 9.49 17.81
C ILE A 672 -12.60 10.12 16.58
N GLU A 673 -13.94 10.19 16.55
CA GLU A 673 -14.69 10.73 15.40
C GLU A 673 -14.35 12.20 15.14
N ASP A 674 -14.25 13.02 16.19
CA ASP A 674 -13.91 14.44 16.06
C ASP A 674 -12.45 14.64 15.60
N ALA A 675 -11.50 13.82 16.09
CA ALA A 675 -10.11 13.87 15.65
C ALA A 675 -9.94 13.41 14.20
N GLN A 676 -10.66 12.36 13.78
CA GLN A 676 -10.70 11.95 12.38
C GLN A 676 -11.34 13.02 11.50
N GLN A 677 -12.43 13.66 11.95
CA GLN A 677 -13.05 14.76 11.21
C GLN A 677 -12.04 15.89 10.95
N ASP A 678 -11.27 16.29 11.97
CA ASP A 678 -10.23 17.32 11.82
C ASP A 678 -9.03 16.86 10.98
N LEU A 679 -8.68 15.57 11.01
CA LEU A 679 -7.62 14.99 10.17
C LEU A 679 -8.02 14.98 8.69
N TYR A 680 -9.28 14.66 8.39
CA TYR A 680 -9.79 14.54 7.02
C TYR A 680 -10.16 15.91 6.43
N TYR A 681 -10.66 16.82 7.26
CA TYR A 681 -11.11 18.15 6.86
C TYR A 681 -10.45 19.26 7.71
N PRO A 682 -9.11 19.36 7.66
CA PRO A 682 -8.37 20.28 8.50
C PRO A 682 -8.67 21.74 8.13
N LEU A 683 -9.18 22.55 9.08
CA LEU A 683 -9.34 24.00 8.89
C LEU A 683 -8.05 24.78 9.19
N THR A 684 -7.12 24.15 9.90
CA THR A 684 -5.74 24.60 10.09
C THR A 684 -4.79 23.56 9.48
N ARG A 685 -3.56 23.93 9.12
CA ARG A 685 -2.58 22.95 8.60
C ARG A 685 -1.89 22.25 9.76
N PRO A 686 -2.14 20.95 10.02
CA PRO A 686 -1.51 20.26 11.13
C PRO A 686 -0.08 19.84 10.79
N TYR A 687 0.77 19.85 11.81
CA TYR A 687 2.15 19.39 11.77
C TYR A 687 2.45 18.53 13.00
N SER A 688 3.37 17.59 12.83
CA SER A 688 4.02 16.83 13.90
C SER A 688 5.49 17.24 13.98
N CYS A 689 6.11 17.07 15.14
CA CYS A 689 7.52 17.34 15.35
C CYS A 689 8.21 16.08 15.83
N VAL A 690 9.23 15.62 15.09
CA VAL A 690 10.03 14.46 15.44
C VAL A 690 11.41 14.93 15.88
N HIS A 691 11.86 14.48 17.04
CA HIS A 691 13.17 14.76 17.60
C HIS A 691 14.09 13.59 17.33
N VAL A 692 15.25 13.87 16.75
CA VAL A 692 16.29 12.88 16.45
C VAL A 692 17.54 13.28 17.21
N SER A 693 18.01 12.43 18.11
CA SER A 693 19.23 12.66 18.88
C SER A 693 20.20 11.50 18.70
N GLN A 694 21.43 11.83 18.36
CA GLN A 694 22.53 10.86 18.28
C GLN A 694 23.66 11.28 19.22
N ALA A 695 24.36 10.30 19.78
CA ALA A 695 25.48 10.56 20.67
C ALA A 695 26.48 9.41 20.70
N ARG A 696 27.74 9.71 21.01
CA ARG A 696 28.82 8.74 21.16
C ARG A 696 28.98 8.42 22.64
N LYS A 697 29.23 7.15 22.98
CA LYS A 697 29.58 6.79 24.36
C LYS A 697 31.03 7.18 24.64
N ILE A 698 31.24 7.92 25.72
CA ILE A 698 32.57 8.34 26.18
C ILE A 698 33.41 7.09 26.46
N THR A 699 34.59 7.00 25.86
CA THR A 699 35.45 5.79 25.94
C THR A 699 35.95 5.49 27.35
N SER A 700 36.11 6.49 28.21
CA SER A 700 36.54 6.35 29.60
C SER A 700 35.40 6.12 30.59
N TRP A 701 34.14 6.14 30.14
CA TRP A 701 33.00 5.97 31.04
C TRP A 701 32.85 4.51 31.43
N THR A 702 32.61 4.27 32.72
CA THR A 702 32.35 2.92 33.25
C THR A 702 30.95 2.86 33.86
N PRO A 703 30.21 1.75 33.66
CA PRO A 703 28.88 1.60 34.24
C PRO A 703 28.93 1.68 35.78
N PRO A 704 28.01 2.40 36.43
CA PRO A 704 27.82 2.28 37.87
C PRO A 704 27.54 0.80 38.21
N ARG A 705 28.22 0.25 39.23
CA ARG A 705 27.98 -1.14 39.67
C ARG A 705 26.49 -1.39 39.85
N ARG A 706 25.94 -2.42 39.19
CA ARG A 706 24.54 -2.88 39.35
C ARG A 706 24.23 -3.00 40.83
N ARG A 707 23.53 -2.01 41.41
CA ARG A 707 22.85 -2.23 42.68
C ARG A 707 21.76 -3.23 42.34
N THR A 708 21.79 -4.40 42.98
CA THR A 708 20.70 -5.38 42.97
C THR A 708 19.44 -4.74 43.57
N ARG A 709 18.81 -3.86 42.80
CA ARG A 709 17.55 -3.22 43.13
C ARG A 709 16.46 -4.19 42.69
N ARG A 710 16.01 -5.01 43.63
CA ARG A 710 14.68 -5.63 43.53
C ARG A 710 13.69 -4.50 43.34
N LEU A 711 13.16 -4.33 42.13
CA LEU A 711 11.97 -3.53 41.89
C LEU A 711 10.85 -4.16 42.73
N ARG A 712 10.32 -3.38 43.67
CA ARG A 712 9.10 -3.71 44.42
C ARG A 712 7.89 -3.19 43.66
#